data_AF-A0A8B9K855-F1
#
_entry.id   AF-A0A8B9K855-F1
#
_cell.length_a   1.000
_cell.length_b   1.000
_cell.length_c   1.000
_cell.angle_alpha   90.00
_cell.angle_beta   90.00
_cell.angle_gamma   90.00
#
_symmetry.space_group_name_H-M   'P 1'
#
loop_
_entity.id
_entity.type
_entity.pdbx_description
1 polymer ?
#
loop_
_entity_poly.entity_id
_entity_poly.type
_entity_poly.pdbx_seq_one_letter_code
_entity_poly.pdbx_strand_id
1 'polypeptide(L)'
;MGNQLAGIAPSQILSVDSYFSDIHDYEYDKSLGSTRFFKVARAKHREGLVVVKVFAIQDPSLPLTSYKQELEELKIRLHSCQNCLPFQKATLTEKAAILFRQYVRDNLYDRISTRPFLNNVEKKWIAFQILNAVDQAHKSGVRHGDIKTENIMVTSWNWVLLTDFASFKPTYLPEDNPADFNYFFDTSRRRTCYIAPERFVDGSMFTTESDQNTPLVDLTSNSQRTRGELKQPMDIFSAGCVIAELFTEGVPLFDLSQLLAYRKGLFQTEQVLMKIEDQSIRELVAQMVQREPEKRLAAEDYLKQQRGKAFPDIFYTFLQPYMAQFAKETFQSADERVLVIRKDLDNILHNLCGGGGRDAGKAEKQEKASQELASSKEHGLVVLVSVITSCLQTLCSCDSKLAALELVLHLASWLSVEILLDRITPYLLHFCNDSVPRVRAEAVRTLAKVLALVKEVPRNDVNIYPEYILPGIAHLAQDEATIVRLAYAENIAHLAETALRFLELVQENNLNSEQDLNGEDAEEILHPNENYDSELQALHEMVQQKVVTLLSDPENIVKQTLMENGITRLCVFFGRQKANDVLLSHMITFLNDKNDWHLRGAFFDSIVGVAAYVGWQSSSILKPLLQQGLSDVEEFVIYKALNALTCMCQLGLLQKPHIYEFVSDIAPFLCHPNLWIRYGAVGFITVVAQHLNIADVYCKLMPHLNPFITQPIIQIDKEIVLLSVLKEPVSRSIFDYALRSKDISSLFRHLLLRQKKRNGLIPECPIPDDPAIAQLLKKLLSQGMTEAEEDKLLALKDFMLKSNKAKANIIDQTHLSDGAQSGVIDLGTLGITGRQVDLIKPKQESEDKRARKHTKQDSNLNEEWKSMFAPPTVPSVLAPEGAATQPRKVTAAPAVQVVQSMTGASTYQRRVTTCKAELQQLVQQKREQCNAERMAKQMMESAEWESRPPLPGWHPKGLLVAHLHEHKSAVNRIRVSDEHSIFATCSNDGTVKIWDSQKMEGKTTTTRSVLTYSRIGGHVKTLTFCQGSHYLAVASDNGSIQLLAVETNKPPKSPKVQPCQTRYLLISTK
;
A
#
# COMPACT_ATOMS: atom_id res chain seq x y z
N MET A 1 -26.11 35.73 47.69
CA MET A 1 -26.28 37.00 46.93
C MET A 1 -27.00 36.73 45.60
N GLY A 2 -28.33 36.52 45.61
CA GLY A 2 -29.05 36.01 44.41
C GLY A 2 -29.50 37.07 43.39
N ASN A 3 -29.80 38.30 43.83
CA ASN A 3 -30.69 39.21 43.08
C ASN A 3 -30.01 40.44 42.45
N GLN A 4 -28.72 40.68 42.67
CA GLN A 4 -28.06 41.92 42.20
C GLN A 4 -27.27 41.75 40.89
N LEU A 5 -26.61 40.61 40.66
CA LEU A 5 -25.97 40.31 39.36
C LEU A 5 -26.92 39.67 38.32
N ALA A 6 -28.20 39.53 38.66
CA ALA A 6 -29.27 39.18 37.72
C ALA A 6 -30.02 40.42 37.18
N GLY A 7 -29.71 41.62 37.68
CA GLY A 7 -30.49 42.84 37.43
C GLY A 7 -30.20 43.57 36.12
N ILE A 8 -29.01 43.40 35.53
CA ILE A 8 -28.64 44.02 34.25
C ILE A 8 -28.75 42.98 33.13
N ALA A 9 -29.99 42.69 32.72
CA ALA A 9 -30.21 42.01 31.45
C ALA A 9 -29.68 42.91 30.32
N PRO A 10 -28.82 42.41 29.41
CA PRO A 10 -28.34 43.23 28.29
C PRO A 10 -29.53 43.58 27.40
N SER A 11 -29.61 44.85 26.97
CA SER A 11 -30.71 45.38 26.16
C SER A 11 -30.95 44.62 24.85
N GLN A 12 -29.94 43.88 24.37
CA GLN A 12 -30.09 42.83 23.36
C GLN A 12 -29.28 41.58 23.75
N ILE A 13 -29.94 40.42 23.86
CA ILE A 13 -29.26 39.11 23.96
C ILE A 13 -28.83 38.68 22.55
N LEU A 14 -27.72 39.24 22.09
CA LEU A 14 -27.12 38.94 20.79
C LEU A 14 -26.66 37.45 20.70
N SER A 15 -26.94 36.79 19.58
CA SER A 15 -26.52 35.42 19.28
C SER A 15 -25.03 35.35 18.91
N VAL A 16 -24.38 34.17 19.04
CA VAL A 16 -22.90 34.07 18.98
C VAL A 16 -22.31 34.46 17.62
N ASP A 17 -23.02 34.13 16.55
CA ASP A 17 -22.78 34.51 15.16
C ASP A 17 -22.75 36.04 14.94
N SER A 18 -23.62 36.79 15.63
CA SER A 18 -23.69 38.25 15.48
C SER A 18 -22.44 39.00 15.99
N TYR A 19 -21.56 38.34 16.75
CA TYR A 19 -20.24 38.89 17.12
C TYR A 19 -19.14 38.65 16.06
N PHE A 20 -19.42 37.89 14.99
CA PHE A 20 -18.50 37.67 13.88
C PHE A 20 -18.60 38.73 12.78
N SER A 21 -19.63 39.59 12.77
CA SER A 21 -19.72 40.73 11.82
C SER A 21 -18.48 41.62 11.86
N ASP A 22 -17.90 41.75 13.04
CA ASP A 22 -16.81 42.65 13.36
C ASP A 22 -15.43 41.99 13.07
N ILE A 23 -15.39 40.74 12.57
CA ILE A 23 -14.18 39.92 12.37
C ILE A 23 -14.15 39.30 10.97
N HIS A 24 -13.34 39.87 10.07
CA HIS A 24 -13.36 39.48 8.65
C HIS A 24 -12.49 38.24 8.31
N ASP A 25 -11.58 37.81 9.19
CA ASP A 25 -10.69 36.66 8.94
C ASP A 25 -11.32 35.30 9.29
N TYR A 26 -12.48 35.28 9.98
CA TYR A 26 -13.05 34.07 10.61
C TYR A 26 -14.52 33.88 10.25
N GLU A 27 -14.85 32.75 9.63
CA GLU A 27 -16.23 32.37 9.29
C GLU A 27 -16.87 31.54 10.42
N TYR A 28 -18.00 31.97 10.97
CA TYR A 28 -18.75 31.20 11.97
C TYR A 28 -19.23 29.85 11.38
N ASP A 29 -19.05 28.76 12.13
CA ASP A 29 -19.37 27.40 11.68
C ASP A 29 -20.43 26.72 12.56
N LYS A 30 -20.23 26.68 13.89
CA LYS A 30 -21.21 26.08 14.82
C LYS A 30 -21.04 26.59 16.25
N SER A 31 -22.14 26.85 16.96
CA SER A 31 -22.12 27.03 18.41
C SER A 31 -21.69 25.74 19.12
N LEU A 32 -20.72 25.85 20.04
CA LEU A 32 -20.26 24.80 20.94
C LEU A 32 -20.92 24.92 22.33
N GLY A 33 -21.87 25.84 22.50
CA GLY A 33 -22.61 26.07 23.74
C GLY A 33 -22.29 27.41 24.41
N SER A 34 -22.76 27.58 25.65
CA SER A 34 -22.44 28.75 26.48
C SER A 34 -22.14 28.31 27.90
N THR A 35 -21.03 28.80 28.44
CA THR A 35 -20.77 28.83 29.88
C THR A 35 -21.46 30.05 30.49
N ARG A 36 -21.32 30.25 31.81
CA ARG A 36 -21.80 31.48 32.48
C ARG A 36 -21.06 32.76 32.04
N PHE A 37 -19.83 32.64 31.53
CA PHE A 37 -18.97 33.77 31.13
C PHE A 37 -18.88 33.92 29.62
N PHE A 38 -18.58 32.82 28.92
CA PHE A 38 -18.30 32.81 27.49
C PHE A 38 -19.37 32.05 26.73
N LYS A 39 -19.87 32.69 25.67
CA LYS A 39 -20.49 32.01 24.53
C LYS A 39 -19.34 31.38 23.72
N VAL A 40 -19.48 30.12 23.31
CA VAL A 40 -18.40 29.36 22.66
C VAL A 40 -18.85 28.93 21.26
N ALA A 41 -18.04 29.21 20.26
CA ALA A 41 -18.28 28.81 18.87
C ALA A 41 -17.05 28.13 18.27
N ARG A 42 -17.30 27.28 17.28
CA ARG A 42 -16.32 26.85 16.28
C ARG A 42 -16.43 27.77 15.08
N ALA A 43 -15.28 28.14 14.52
CA ALA A 43 -15.17 28.96 13.32
C ALA A 43 -14.06 28.41 12.40
N LYS A 44 -14.13 28.77 11.12
CA LYS A 44 -13.11 28.46 10.11
C LYS A 44 -12.17 29.66 9.97
N HIS A 45 -10.88 29.39 10.00
CA HIS A 45 -9.79 30.29 9.60
C HIS A 45 -9.15 29.73 8.32
N ARG A 46 -8.34 30.53 7.62
CA ARG A 46 -7.61 30.07 6.41
C ARG A 46 -6.66 28.90 6.68
N GLU A 47 -6.23 28.76 7.93
CA GLU A 47 -5.29 27.74 8.41
C GLU A 47 -5.98 26.53 9.07
N GLY A 48 -7.32 26.53 9.19
CA GLY A 48 -8.08 25.42 9.80
C GLY A 48 -9.17 25.86 10.77
N LEU A 49 -9.64 24.94 11.61
CA LEU A 49 -10.72 25.19 12.57
C LEU A 49 -10.21 25.78 13.89
N VAL A 50 -10.94 26.76 14.43
CA VAL A 50 -10.65 27.41 15.72
C VAL A 50 -11.84 27.37 16.66
N VAL A 51 -11.56 27.42 17.97
CA VAL A 51 -12.52 27.78 19.02
C VAL A 51 -12.45 29.28 19.24
N VAL A 52 -13.62 29.92 19.24
CA VAL A 52 -13.83 31.32 19.57
C VAL A 52 -14.65 31.40 20.86
N LYS A 53 -14.09 32.04 21.89
CA LYS A 53 -14.79 32.33 23.15
C LYS A 53 -15.12 33.81 23.22
N VAL A 54 -16.41 34.13 23.26
CA VAL A 54 -16.95 35.49 23.25
C VAL A 54 -17.48 35.83 24.64
N PHE A 55 -16.84 36.80 25.30
CA PHE A 55 -17.33 37.46 26.51
C PHE A 55 -18.05 38.75 26.10
N ALA A 56 -19.34 38.86 26.40
CA ALA A 56 -20.12 40.06 26.08
C ALA A 56 -19.86 41.15 27.11
N ILE A 57 -19.48 42.35 26.67
CA ILE A 57 -19.22 43.48 27.56
C ILE A 57 -20.56 44.08 27.98
N GLN A 58 -20.88 43.96 29.27
CA GLN A 58 -22.07 44.56 29.89
C GLN A 58 -21.73 45.81 30.71
N ASP A 59 -20.51 45.87 31.24
CA ASP A 59 -19.97 46.98 32.03
C ASP A 59 -18.65 47.46 31.39
N PRO A 60 -18.58 48.70 30.87
CA PRO A 60 -17.35 49.28 30.32
C PRO A 60 -16.24 49.58 31.33
N SER A 61 -16.51 49.55 32.65
CA SER A 61 -15.52 49.83 33.69
C SER A 61 -14.53 48.68 33.94
N LEU A 62 -14.80 47.49 33.38
CA LEU A 62 -13.98 46.30 33.55
C LEU A 62 -12.57 46.46 32.93
N PRO A 63 -11.48 46.07 33.64
CA PRO A 63 -10.10 46.23 33.18
C PRO A 63 -9.68 45.16 32.14
N LEU A 64 -10.46 45.02 31.06
CA LEU A 64 -10.29 44.02 30.00
C LEU A 64 -8.94 44.14 29.28
N THR A 65 -8.37 45.36 29.20
CA THR A 65 -7.04 45.61 28.63
C THR A 65 -5.92 44.91 29.41
N SER A 66 -6.01 44.87 30.75
CA SER A 66 -5.03 44.20 31.60
C SER A 66 -5.07 42.68 31.40
N TYR A 67 -6.27 42.09 31.38
CA TYR A 67 -6.42 40.65 31.08
C TYR A 67 -5.94 40.29 29.67
N LYS A 68 -6.10 41.18 28.68
CA LYS A 68 -5.51 40.98 27.35
C LYS A 68 -3.98 40.96 27.39
N GLN A 69 -3.34 41.82 28.19
CA GLN A 69 -1.88 41.81 28.37
C GLN A 69 -1.40 40.52 29.05
N GLU A 70 -2.06 40.11 30.15
CA GLU A 70 -1.77 38.83 30.82
C GLU A 70 -1.87 37.62 29.86
N LEU A 71 -2.86 37.61 28.96
CA LEU A 71 -3.05 36.51 27.99
C LEU A 71 -1.96 36.46 26.90
N GLU A 72 -1.51 37.60 26.37
CA GLU A 72 -0.39 37.62 25.41
C GLU A 72 0.94 37.29 26.12
N GLU A 73 1.14 37.68 27.39
CA GLU A 73 2.29 37.24 28.20
C GLU A 73 2.29 35.72 28.47
N LEU A 74 1.12 35.14 28.77
CA LEU A 74 0.96 33.69 28.94
C LEU A 74 1.29 32.94 27.65
N LYS A 75 0.81 33.44 26.51
CA LYS A 75 1.13 32.92 25.17
C LYS A 75 2.63 32.97 24.86
N ILE A 76 3.32 34.07 25.19
CA ILE A 76 4.78 34.18 25.03
C ILE A 76 5.51 33.17 25.92
N ARG A 77 5.16 33.08 27.21
CA ARG A 77 5.80 32.16 28.18
C ARG A 77 5.57 30.68 27.87
N LEU A 78 4.43 30.33 27.28
CA LEU A 78 4.07 28.96 26.93
C LEU A 78 4.43 28.57 25.48
N HIS A 79 5.04 29.46 24.69
CA HIS A 79 5.36 29.18 23.28
C HIS A 79 6.31 27.97 23.08
N SER A 80 7.17 27.68 24.06
CA SER A 80 8.07 26.51 24.06
C SER A 80 7.42 25.21 24.57
N CYS A 81 6.22 25.28 25.15
CA CYS A 81 5.59 24.19 25.89
C CYS A 81 4.72 23.31 24.98
N GLN A 82 5.24 22.16 24.56
CA GLN A 82 4.63 21.25 23.57
C GLN A 82 3.28 20.65 24.00
N ASN A 83 2.98 20.63 25.31
CA ASN A 83 1.72 20.12 25.85
C ASN A 83 0.77 21.22 26.39
N CYS A 84 1.06 22.49 26.10
CA CYS A 84 0.25 23.63 26.53
C CYS A 84 -0.27 24.41 25.32
N LEU A 85 -1.59 24.60 25.22
CA LEU A 85 -2.24 25.35 24.14
C LEU A 85 -2.95 26.59 24.72
N PRO A 86 -2.23 27.72 24.89
CA PRO A 86 -2.82 28.99 25.27
C PRO A 86 -3.66 29.60 24.13
N PHE A 87 -4.42 30.65 24.44
CA PHE A 87 -5.08 31.46 23.43
C PHE A 87 -4.03 32.13 22.52
N GLN A 88 -4.27 32.08 21.21
CA GLN A 88 -3.33 32.52 20.18
C GLN A 88 -3.56 33.97 19.73
N LYS A 89 -4.77 34.49 19.93
CA LYS A 89 -5.16 35.88 19.62
C LYS A 89 -6.25 36.33 20.61
N ALA A 90 -6.14 37.55 21.12
CA ALA A 90 -7.19 38.22 21.89
C ALA A 90 -7.62 39.53 21.23
N THR A 91 -8.86 39.57 20.72
CA THR A 91 -9.48 40.77 20.14
C THR A 91 -10.40 41.41 21.19
N LEU A 92 -10.44 42.74 21.23
CA LEU A 92 -11.38 43.52 22.04
C LEU A 92 -12.14 44.45 21.11
N THR A 93 -13.47 44.40 21.14
CA THR A 93 -14.37 45.32 20.46
C THR A 93 -15.22 46.05 21.50
N GLU A 94 -15.97 47.08 21.10
CA GLU A 94 -16.88 47.82 22.00
C GLU A 94 -17.97 46.93 22.64
N LYS A 95 -18.29 45.78 22.03
CA LYS A 95 -19.38 44.88 22.44
C LYS A 95 -18.89 43.58 23.07
N ALA A 96 -17.65 43.16 22.82
CA ALA A 96 -17.14 41.87 23.26
C ALA A 96 -15.61 41.81 23.38
N ALA A 97 -15.13 41.02 24.34
CA ALA A 97 -13.79 40.45 24.33
C ALA A 97 -13.84 39.05 23.71
N ILE A 98 -12.99 38.79 22.72
CA ILE A 98 -13.06 37.60 21.86
C ILE A 98 -11.70 36.90 21.81
N LEU A 99 -11.66 35.67 22.31
CA LEU A 99 -10.45 34.85 22.45
C LEU A 99 -10.44 33.71 21.44
N PHE A 100 -9.31 33.49 20.77
CA PHE A 100 -9.15 32.47 19.74
C PHE A 100 -8.11 31.42 20.15
N ARG A 101 -8.43 30.13 20.00
CA ARG A 101 -7.45 29.03 20.04
C ARG A 101 -7.76 27.98 18.97
N GLN A 102 -6.81 27.08 18.67
CA GLN A 102 -7.04 25.96 17.76
C GLN A 102 -8.22 25.08 18.25
N TYR A 103 -9.02 24.57 17.31
CA TYR A 103 -10.03 23.56 17.62
C TYR A 103 -9.38 22.18 17.70
N VAL A 104 -9.45 21.59 18.90
CA VAL A 104 -9.24 20.15 19.11
C VAL A 104 -10.62 19.54 19.33
N ARG A 105 -10.85 18.36 18.75
CA ARG A 105 -12.19 17.76 18.65
C ARG A 105 -12.76 17.36 20.01
N ASP A 106 -11.97 16.61 20.78
CA ASP A 106 -12.42 15.90 21.97
C ASP A 106 -11.63 16.38 23.21
N ASN A 107 -12.31 16.55 24.34
CA ASN A 107 -11.67 16.75 25.65
C ASN A 107 -11.49 15.40 26.35
N LEU A 108 -10.73 15.37 27.46
CA LEU A 108 -10.41 14.13 28.16
C LEU A 108 -11.66 13.43 28.73
N TYR A 109 -12.65 14.19 29.22
CA TYR A 109 -13.91 13.63 29.73
C TYR A 109 -14.69 12.88 28.63
N ASP A 110 -14.92 13.54 27.49
CA ASP A 110 -15.61 12.92 26.35
C ASP A 110 -14.80 11.74 25.77
N ARG A 111 -13.46 11.84 25.75
CA ARG A 111 -12.57 10.79 25.23
C ARG A 111 -12.61 9.50 26.06
N ILE A 112 -12.70 9.58 27.40
CA ILE A 112 -12.78 8.41 28.28
C ILE A 112 -13.98 7.53 27.92
N SER A 113 -15.15 8.15 27.66
CA SER A 113 -16.39 7.43 27.36
C SER A 113 -16.55 7.00 25.89
N THR A 114 -15.64 7.42 25.00
CA THR A 114 -15.76 7.21 23.55
C THR A 114 -15.05 5.92 23.12
N ARG A 115 -15.72 5.08 22.30
CA ARG A 115 -15.11 3.87 21.70
C ARG A 115 -14.18 4.22 20.52
N PRO A 116 -13.05 3.51 20.31
CA PRO A 116 -12.51 2.46 21.19
C PRO A 116 -12.04 3.04 22.52
N PHE A 117 -12.31 2.32 23.60
CA PHE A 117 -11.93 2.73 24.96
C PHE A 117 -10.41 2.83 25.10
N LEU A 118 -9.93 3.54 26.12
CA LEU A 118 -8.50 3.72 26.35
C LEU A 118 -7.92 2.49 27.07
N ASN A 119 -7.03 1.74 26.41
CA ASN A 119 -6.29 0.66 27.07
C ASN A 119 -5.42 1.22 28.21
N ASN A 120 -5.06 0.41 29.21
CA ASN A 120 -4.26 0.85 30.38
C ASN A 120 -2.96 1.58 29.96
N VAL A 121 -2.30 1.12 28.90
CA VAL A 121 -1.13 1.78 28.28
C VAL A 121 -1.45 3.20 27.80
N GLU A 122 -2.60 3.42 27.15
CA GLU A 122 -3.03 4.74 26.68
C GLU A 122 -3.44 5.65 27.86
N LYS A 123 -4.11 5.11 28.90
CA LYS A 123 -4.39 5.82 30.16
C LYS A 123 -3.09 6.30 30.82
N LYS A 124 -2.06 5.44 30.89
CA LYS A 124 -0.71 5.79 31.39
C LYS A 124 -0.01 6.85 30.52
N TRP A 125 -0.09 6.73 29.20
CA TRP A 125 0.51 7.70 28.26
C TRP A 125 -0.13 9.09 28.36
N ILE A 126 -1.45 9.18 28.59
CA ILE A 126 -2.15 10.45 28.84
C ILE A 126 -1.74 11.02 30.20
N ALA A 127 -1.75 10.22 31.28
CA ALA A 127 -1.34 10.70 32.62
C ALA A 127 0.11 11.20 32.66
N PHE A 128 1.04 10.52 31.97
CA PHE A 128 2.42 10.96 31.77
C PHE A 128 2.48 12.33 31.08
N GLN A 129 1.73 12.55 30.00
CA GLN A 129 1.70 13.84 29.32
C GLN A 129 1.03 14.95 30.15
N ILE A 130 0.02 14.65 30.97
CA ILE A 130 -0.59 15.62 31.90
C ILE A 130 0.46 16.15 32.88
N LEU A 131 1.26 15.27 33.48
CA LEU A 131 2.36 15.68 34.36
C LEU A 131 3.42 16.50 33.62
N ASN A 132 3.78 16.11 32.40
CA ASN A 132 4.70 16.91 31.55
C ASN A 132 4.12 18.29 31.20
N ALA A 133 2.81 18.43 30.99
CA ALA A 133 2.17 19.72 30.71
C ALA A 133 2.22 20.66 31.94
N VAL A 134 1.98 20.11 33.14
CA VAL A 134 2.09 20.86 34.41
C VAL A 134 3.54 21.26 34.66
N ASP A 135 4.51 20.35 34.47
CA ASP A 135 5.93 20.61 34.61
C ASP A 135 6.43 21.72 33.64
N GLN A 136 6.06 21.63 32.35
CA GLN A 136 6.37 22.65 31.33
C GLN A 136 5.81 24.02 31.74
N ALA A 137 4.54 24.10 32.15
CA ALA A 137 3.94 25.35 32.59
C ALA A 137 4.63 25.92 33.84
N HIS A 138 4.91 25.07 34.85
CA HIS A 138 5.54 25.46 36.11
C HIS A 138 6.98 25.96 35.90
N LYS A 139 7.74 25.36 34.98
CA LYS A 139 9.07 25.82 34.57
C LYS A 139 9.06 27.15 33.83
N SER A 140 8.02 27.42 33.04
CA SER A 140 7.75 28.76 32.48
C SER A 140 7.15 29.76 33.49
N GLY A 141 7.12 29.42 34.78
CA GLY A 141 6.60 30.27 35.87
C GLY A 141 5.07 30.43 35.88
N VAL A 142 4.36 29.71 35.02
CA VAL A 142 2.90 29.74 34.86
C VAL A 142 2.27 28.71 35.80
N ARG A 143 1.14 29.07 36.41
CA ARG A 143 0.25 28.16 37.14
C ARG A 143 -1.14 28.23 36.51
N HIS A 144 -1.91 27.15 36.54
CA HIS A 144 -3.15 27.06 35.77
C HIS A 144 -4.39 27.42 36.59
N GLY A 145 -4.52 26.92 37.81
CA GLY A 145 -5.62 27.24 38.73
C GLY A 145 -7.02 26.73 38.35
N ASP A 146 -7.15 25.89 37.31
CA ASP A 146 -8.41 25.27 36.84
C ASP A 146 -8.12 24.00 36.02
N ILE A 147 -7.26 23.11 36.51
CA ILE A 147 -6.99 21.84 35.81
C ILE A 147 -8.16 20.88 36.07
N LYS A 148 -8.74 20.36 34.99
CA LYS A 148 -9.89 19.44 34.99
C LYS A 148 -10.04 18.74 33.65
N THR A 149 -10.81 17.66 33.60
CA THR A 149 -11.01 16.83 32.41
C THR A 149 -11.64 17.59 31.23
N GLU A 150 -12.41 18.65 31.46
CA GLU A 150 -12.96 19.50 30.38
C GLU A 150 -11.95 20.51 29.79
N ASN A 151 -10.90 20.88 30.53
CA ASN A 151 -9.88 21.85 30.07
C ASN A 151 -8.66 21.16 29.42
N ILE A 152 -8.57 19.83 29.52
CA ILE A 152 -7.54 19.01 28.88
C ILE A 152 -8.09 18.48 27.56
N MET A 153 -7.50 18.93 26.46
CA MET A 153 -7.85 18.46 25.12
C MET A 153 -7.00 17.26 24.73
N VAL A 154 -7.59 16.32 23.99
CA VAL A 154 -6.91 15.10 23.51
C VAL A 154 -7.07 14.99 22.00
N THR A 155 -5.98 14.71 21.29
CA THR A 155 -6.02 14.48 19.84
C THR A 155 -6.48 13.05 19.50
N SER A 156 -6.82 12.81 18.23
CA SER A 156 -7.14 11.47 17.70
C SER A 156 -6.01 10.43 17.87
N TRP A 157 -4.79 10.86 18.20
CA TRP A 157 -3.61 10.05 18.45
C TRP A 157 -3.15 10.07 19.92
N ASN A 158 -4.05 10.43 20.84
CA ASN A 158 -3.83 10.55 22.28
C ASN A 158 -2.70 11.53 22.69
N TRP A 159 -2.42 12.56 21.89
CA TRP A 159 -1.57 13.68 22.31
C TRP A 159 -2.37 14.63 23.20
N VAL A 160 -1.78 15.05 24.32
CA VAL A 160 -2.46 15.87 25.34
C VAL A 160 -2.06 17.34 25.23
N LEU A 161 -3.07 18.21 25.23
CA LEU A 161 -2.93 19.66 25.19
C LEU A 161 -3.76 20.30 26.33
N LEU A 162 -3.08 20.84 27.33
CA LEU A 162 -3.69 21.61 28.41
C LEU A 162 -4.12 22.98 27.89
N THR A 163 -5.40 23.34 28.02
CA THR A 163 -5.99 24.57 27.48
C THR A 163 -6.70 25.40 28.54
N ASP A 164 -7.02 26.65 28.17
CA ASP A 164 -7.91 27.52 28.96
C ASP A 164 -7.33 27.98 30.32
N PHE A 165 -6.01 28.20 30.36
CA PHE A 165 -5.29 28.96 31.40
C PHE A 165 -6.02 30.27 31.73
N ALA A 166 -6.41 30.46 32.98
CA ALA A 166 -7.42 31.46 33.37
C ALA A 166 -6.99 32.32 34.58
N SER A 167 -6.02 33.21 34.38
CA SER A 167 -5.52 34.17 35.40
C SER A 167 -6.61 35.08 36.00
N PHE A 168 -7.71 35.28 35.28
CA PHE A 168 -8.84 36.08 35.71
C PHE A 168 -9.69 35.44 36.83
N LYS A 169 -9.58 34.13 37.08
CA LYS A 169 -10.35 33.45 38.15
C LYS A 169 -9.78 33.75 39.55
N PRO A 170 -10.60 33.71 40.62
CA PRO A 170 -10.12 33.92 41.98
C PRO A 170 -9.24 32.74 42.46
N THR A 171 -8.12 33.05 43.12
CA THR A 171 -7.23 32.03 43.74
C THR A 171 -7.91 31.40 44.94
N TYR A 172 -8.44 32.22 45.86
CA TYR A 172 -9.12 31.77 47.08
C TYR A 172 -10.65 31.89 46.96
N LEU A 173 -11.36 31.00 47.65
CA LEU A 173 -12.82 30.90 47.67
C LEU A 173 -13.33 30.84 49.12
N PRO A 174 -14.46 31.49 49.46
CA PRO A 174 -15.07 31.34 50.79
C PRO A 174 -15.64 29.92 50.96
N GLU A 175 -15.37 29.28 52.09
CA GLU A 175 -15.99 27.98 52.40
C GLU A 175 -17.50 28.11 52.66
N ASP A 176 -17.92 29.17 53.36
CA ASP A 176 -19.30 29.37 53.82
C ASP A 176 -20.32 29.65 52.69
N ASN A 177 -19.85 29.97 51.47
CA ASN A 177 -20.68 30.40 50.36
C ASN A 177 -20.25 29.74 49.03
N PRO A 178 -20.92 28.66 48.58
CA PRO A 178 -20.56 27.95 47.35
C PRO A 178 -20.93 28.73 46.08
N ALA A 179 -21.45 29.96 46.15
CA ALA A 179 -21.84 30.74 44.98
C ALA A 179 -20.66 30.97 44.01
N ASP A 180 -19.49 31.34 44.52
CA ASP A 180 -18.33 31.66 43.68
C ASP A 180 -17.73 30.41 43.02
N PHE A 181 -17.70 29.28 43.74
CA PHE A 181 -17.38 27.98 43.16
C PHE A 181 -18.35 27.59 42.04
N ASN A 182 -19.65 27.69 42.31
CA ASN A 182 -20.70 27.38 41.33
C ASN A 182 -20.72 28.34 40.12
N TYR A 183 -20.17 29.55 40.29
CA TYR A 183 -20.05 30.55 39.22
C TYR A 183 -18.81 30.31 38.36
N PHE A 184 -17.62 30.30 38.97
CA PHE A 184 -16.31 30.24 38.30
C PHE A 184 -15.83 28.83 37.90
N PHE A 185 -16.23 27.78 38.61
CA PHE A 185 -15.60 26.44 38.50
C PHE A 185 -16.58 25.34 38.07
N ASP A 186 -17.74 25.18 38.71
CA ASP A 186 -18.81 24.25 38.24
C ASP A 186 -19.64 24.85 37.09
N THR A 187 -18.96 25.20 35.99
CA THR A 187 -19.61 25.68 34.77
C THR A 187 -20.32 24.57 33.98
N SER A 188 -19.94 23.31 34.20
CA SER A 188 -20.54 22.12 33.56
C SER A 188 -21.76 21.56 34.32
N ARG A 189 -22.04 22.05 35.55
CA ARG A 189 -23.09 21.56 36.47
C ARG A 189 -22.92 20.08 36.88
N ARG A 190 -21.71 19.53 36.73
CA ARG A 190 -21.37 18.15 37.11
C ARG A 190 -21.22 17.99 38.63
N ARG A 191 -21.16 19.10 39.39
CA ARG A 191 -20.91 19.15 40.85
C ARG A 191 -19.53 18.61 41.29
N THR A 192 -18.66 18.28 40.35
CA THR A 192 -17.30 17.76 40.56
C THR A 192 -16.34 18.85 41.03
N CYS A 193 -15.42 18.52 41.95
CA CYS A 193 -14.47 19.47 42.50
C CYS A 193 -13.02 19.01 42.33
N TYR A 194 -12.31 19.64 41.38
CA TYR A 194 -10.87 19.44 41.15
C TYR A 194 -10.00 20.43 41.94
N ILE A 195 -10.61 21.34 42.70
CA ILE A 195 -9.92 22.47 43.34
C ILE A 195 -9.21 22.01 44.61
N ALA A 196 -7.98 22.48 44.84
CA ALA A 196 -7.19 22.10 46.01
C ALA A 196 -7.81 22.62 47.34
N PRO A 197 -7.82 21.83 48.43
CA PRO A 197 -8.54 22.16 49.66
C PRO A 197 -8.02 23.43 50.36
N GLU A 198 -6.75 23.79 50.18
CA GLU A 198 -6.15 25.02 50.69
C GLU A 198 -6.58 26.30 49.93
N ARG A 199 -7.32 26.17 48.83
CA ARG A 199 -7.92 27.31 48.13
C ARG A 199 -9.25 27.75 48.75
N PHE A 200 -9.88 26.90 49.56
CA PHE A 200 -11.00 27.31 50.40
C PHE A 200 -10.47 27.96 51.68
N VAL A 201 -11.04 29.09 52.06
CA VAL A 201 -10.71 29.85 53.27
C VAL A 201 -11.98 30.25 54.01
N ASP A 202 -11.88 30.40 55.32
CA ASP A 202 -13.02 30.72 56.18
C ASP A 202 -13.40 32.21 55.97
N GLY A 203 -14.70 32.52 55.91
CA GLY A 203 -15.18 33.85 55.51
C GLY A 203 -14.63 35.02 56.35
N SER A 204 -14.21 34.74 57.60
CA SER A 204 -13.60 35.71 58.51
C SER A 204 -12.29 36.35 58.01
N MET A 205 -11.56 35.69 57.11
CA MET A 205 -10.36 36.27 56.48
C MET A 205 -10.68 37.32 55.39
N PHE A 206 -11.91 37.35 54.87
CA PHE A 206 -12.36 38.39 53.94
C PHE A 206 -12.95 39.62 54.65
N THR A 207 -13.36 39.50 55.92
CA THR A 207 -14.14 40.55 56.61
C THR A 207 -13.34 41.62 57.34
N THR A 208 -12.00 41.62 57.26
CA THR A 208 -11.16 42.60 57.98
C THR A 208 -11.01 43.96 57.29
N GLU A 209 -11.36 44.07 56.00
CA GLU A 209 -11.43 45.36 55.29
C GLU A 209 -12.67 45.41 54.36
N SER A 210 -13.37 46.55 54.34
CA SER A 210 -14.59 46.91 53.58
C SER A 210 -15.97 46.45 54.10
N ASP A 211 -17.00 47.26 53.77
CA ASP A 211 -18.33 47.26 54.40
C ASP A 211 -19.30 46.15 53.94
N GLN A 212 -20.25 45.82 54.82
CA GLN A 212 -21.18 44.67 54.70
C GLN A 212 -22.26 44.78 53.59
N ASN A 213 -22.07 45.58 52.54
CA ASN A 213 -23.13 45.84 51.53
C ASN A 213 -22.65 45.99 50.07
N THR A 214 -21.38 45.73 49.77
CA THR A 214 -20.85 45.62 48.39
C THR A 214 -20.61 44.16 47.99
N PRO A 215 -20.78 43.78 46.72
CA PRO A 215 -20.52 42.41 46.26
C PRO A 215 -19.01 42.10 46.28
N LEU A 216 -18.64 40.89 46.70
CA LEU A 216 -17.27 40.49 47.09
C LEU A 216 -16.20 40.44 45.96
N VAL A 217 -16.52 40.94 44.76
CA VAL A 217 -15.59 40.98 43.62
C VAL A 217 -15.74 42.33 42.92
N ASP A 218 -15.25 43.38 43.57
CA ASP A 218 -15.08 44.67 42.90
C ASP A 218 -13.99 44.54 41.83
N LEU A 219 -14.39 44.68 40.57
CA LEU A 219 -13.52 44.58 39.39
C LEU A 219 -12.87 45.92 39.03
N THR A 220 -13.15 47.00 39.76
CA THR A 220 -12.53 48.31 39.54
C THR A 220 -11.06 48.34 39.99
N SER A 221 -10.31 49.31 39.46
CA SER A 221 -8.86 49.26 39.41
C SER A 221 -8.16 49.65 40.72
N ASN A 222 -7.81 48.65 41.55
CA ASN A 222 -6.53 48.59 42.30
C ASN A 222 -6.30 47.27 43.09
N SER A 223 -7.31 46.42 43.27
CA SER A 223 -7.28 45.28 44.21
C SER A 223 -6.50 44.03 43.75
N GLN A 224 -5.32 44.18 43.11
CA GLN A 224 -4.41 43.05 42.87
C GLN A 224 -3.93 42.38 44.17
N ARG A 225 -3.95 43.09 45.30
CA ARG A 225 -3.44 42.61 46.60
C ARG A 225 -4.28 41.53 47.27
N THR A 226 -5.60 41.50 47.07
CA THR A 226 -6.49 40.47 47.64
C THR A 226 -6.53 39.18 46.80
N ARG A 227 -5.95 39.18 45.60
CA ARG A 227 -6.11 38.05 44.65
C ARG A 227 -5.36 36.78 45.05
N GLY A 228 -4.22 36.91 45.73
CA GLY A 228 -3.39 35.78 46.21
C GLY A 228 -2.63 35.04 45.11
N GLU A 229 -1.38 34.64 45.38
CA GLU A 229 -0.56 33.91 44.40
C GLU A 229 -0.94 32.42 44.32
N LEU A 230 -1.14 31.91 43.09
CA LEU A 230 -1.31 30.49 42.81
C LEU A 230 -0.02 29.71 43.08
N LYS A 231 -0.07 28.75 44.00
CA LYS A 231 1.06 27.89 44.38
C LYS A 231 1.07 26.60 43.55
N GLN A 232 2.26 26.11 43.19
CA GLN A 232 2.42 24.88 42.39
C GLN A 232 1.66 23.65 42.96
N PRO A 233 1.64 23.38 44.29
CA PRO A 233 0.88 22.26 44.86
C PRO A 233 -0.63 22.29 44.59
N MET A 234 -1.21 23.45 44.26
CA MET A 234 -2.64 23.56 43.93
C MET A 234 -2.95 22.88 42.58
N ASP A 235 -2.11 23.13 41.57
CA ASP A 235 -2.23 22.47 40.25
C ASP A 235 -1.94 20.97 40.35
N ILE A 236 -1.00 20.56 41.20
CA ILE A 236 -0.67 19.15 41.45
C ILE A 236 -1.87 18.37 42.01
N PHE A 237 -2.60 18.95 42.97
CA PHE A 237 -3.83 18.32 43.49
C PHE A 237 -4.88 18.17 42.39
N SER A 238 -5.12 19.24 41.62
CA SER A 238 -6.08 19.20 40.50
C SER A 238 -5.72 18.18 39.42
N ALA A 239 -4.44 18.05 39.08
CA ALA A 239 -3.94 17.00 38.18
C ALA A 239 -4.12 15.60 38.79
N GLY A 240 -3.94 15.43 40.10
CA GLY A 240 -4.20 14.17 40.81
C GLY A 240 -5.67 13.74 40.71
N CYS A 241 -6.61 14.66 40.89
CA CYS A 241 -8.04 14.39 40.72
C CYS A 241 -8.41 14.00 39.28
N VAL A 242 -7.76 14.60 38.26
CA VAL A 242 -7.94 14.21 36.86
C VAL A 242 -7.37 12.83 36.55
N ILE A 243 -6.18 12.52 37.05
CA ILE A 243 -5.56 11.20 36.86
C ILE A 243 -6.40 10.13 37.58
N ALA A 244 -7.00 10.43 38.73
CA ALA A 244 -7.99 9.56 39.36
C ALA A 244 -9.16 9.27 38.40
N GLU A 245 -9.86 10.31 37.92
CA GLU A 245 -11.03 10.19 37.02
C GLU A 245 -10.73 9.42 35.71
N LEU A 246 -9.50 9.52 35.19
CA LEU A 246 -9.04 8.76 34.01
C LEU A 246 -8.93 7.25 34.27
N PHE A 247 -8.48 6.85 35.47
CA PHE A 247 -8.31 5.44 35.84
C PHE A 247 -9.55 4.83 36.52
N THR A 248 -10.46 5.65 37.05
CA THR A 248 -11.78 5.25 37.59
C THR A 248 -12.92 5.39 36.56
N GLU A 249 -12.57 5.50 35.27
CA GLU A 249 -13.49 5.46 34.13
C GLU A 249 -14.58 6.55 34.14
N GLY A 250 -14.17 7.78 34.45
CA GLY A 250 -15.06 8.95 34.51
C GLY A 250 -15.73 9.17 35.87
N VAL A 251 -15.44 8.34 36.88
CA VAL A 251 -15.92 8.55 38.25
C VAL A 251 -15.02 9.58 38.98
N PRO A 252 -15.52 10.79 39.28
CA PRO A 252 -14.73 11.85 39.89
C PRO A 252 -14.35 11.52 41.34
N LEU A 253 -13.19 12.02 41.80
CA LEU A 253 -12.67 11.73 43.15
C LEU A 253 -13.39 12.51 44.26
N PHE A 254 -13.90 13.72 43.97
CA PHE A 254 -14.61 14.57 44.92
C PHE A 254 -15.78 15.32 44.25
N ASP A 255 -16.92 15.40 44.93
CA ASP A 255 -17.83 16.54 44.84
C ASP A 255 -17.42 17.67 45.83
N LEU A 256 -18.05 18.84 45.73
CA LEU A 256 -17.72 19.99 46.59
C LEU A 256 -17.88 19.68 48.09
N SER A 257 -18.92 18.95 48.49
CA SER A 257 -19.19 18.61 49.89
C SER A 257 -18.19 17.57 50.42
N GLN A 258 -17.82 16.60 49.60
CA GLN A 258 -16.78 15.61 49.89
C GLN A 258 -15.41 16.29 50.07
N LEU A 259 -15.07 17.29 49.23
CA LEU A 259 -13.82 18.04 49.38
C LEU A 259 -13.79 18.87 50.68
N LEU A 260 -14.88 19.53 51.06
CA LEU A 260 -14.96 20.27 52.32
C LEU A 260 -14.92 19.34 53.55
N ALA A 261 -15.52 18.15 53.45
CA ALA A 261 -15.35 17.10 54.44
C ALA A 261 -13.89 16.60 54.50
N TYR A 262 -13.22 16.43 53.36
CA TYR A 262 -11.81 16.03 53.26
C TYR A 262 -10.86 17.08 53.87
N ARG A 263 -11.10 18.37 53.61
CA ARG A 263 -10.41 19.51 54.27
C ARG A 263 -10.48 19.37 55.80
N LYS A 264 -11.65 19.00 56.33
CA LYS A 264 -11.90 18.78 57.76
C LYS A 264 -11.46 17.40 58.29
N GLY A 265 -10.96 16.50 57.44
CA GLY A 265 -10.57 15.14 57.82
C GLY A 265 -11.75 14.19 58.10
N LEU A 266 -12.94 14.52 57.63
CA LEU A 266 -14.19 13.77 57.80
C LEU A 266 -14.53 12.87 56.59
N PHE A 267 -13.66 12.80 55.59
CA PHE A 267 -13.80 12.00 54.38
C PHE A 267 -12.48 11.28 54.07
N GLN A 268 -12.57 10.11 53.44
CA GLN A 268 -11.45 9.23 53.08
C GLN A 268 -11.53 8.88 51.59
N THR A 269 -10.40 8.98 50.88
CA THR A 269 -10.34 8.78 49.41
C THR A 269 -10.11 7.32 49.02
N GLU A 270 -9.66 6.50 49.97
CA GLU A 270 -9.23 5.12 49.80
C GLU A 270 -10.27 4.26 49.07
N GLN A 271 -11.56 4.41 49.38
CA GLN A 271 -12.64 3.65 48.73
C GLN A 271 -12.76 3.91 47.22
N VAL A 272 -12.40 5.11 46.76
CA VAL A 272 -12.38 5.46 45.33
C VAL A 272 -11.06 5.04 44.69
N LEU A 273 -9.94 5.25 45.39
CA LEU A 273 -8.59 4.91 44.91
C LEU A 273 -8.39 3.39 44.75
N MET A 274 -9.05 2.56 45.56
CA MET A 274 -9.00 1.10 45.41
C MET A 274 -9.61 0.59 44.09
N LYS A 275 -10.42 1.40 43.40
CA LYS A 275 -10.91 1.08 42.04
C LYS A 275 -9.84 1.19 40.96
N ILE A 276 -8.75 1.92 41.20
CA ILE A 276 -7.61 1.99 40.29
C ILE A 276 -6.85 0.67 40.44
N GLU A 277 -6.81 -0.16 39.39
CA GLU A 277 -6.15 -1.47 39.39
C GLU A 277 -4.64 -1.37 39.60
N ASP A 278 -3.99 -0.44 38.90
CA ASP A 278 -2.53 -0.27 38.94
C ASP A 278 -2.08 0.38 40.27
N GLN A 279 -1.38 -0.40 41.08
CA GLN A 279 -0.88 0.02 42.39
C GLN A 279 0.09 1.22 42.31
N SER A 280 0.89 1.36 41.25
CA SER A 280 1.83 2.48 41.10
C SER A 280 1.10 3.79 40.77
N ILE A 281 0.06 3.72 39.93
CA ILE A 281 -0.84 4.85 39.65
C ILE A 281 -1.65 5.21 40.91
N ARG A 282 -2.15 4.20 41.65
CA ARG A 282 -2.89 4.38 42.92
C ARG A 282 -2.03 5.12 43.95
N GLU A 283 -0.77 4.73 44.12
CA GLU A 283 0.20 5.40 45.01
C GLU A 283 0.54 6.82 44.56
N LEU A 284 0.75 7.04 43.24
CA LEU A 284 0.97 8.36 42.67
C LEU A 284 -0.20 9.31 42.96
N VAL A 285 -1.43 8.90 42.67
CA VAL A 285 -2.62 9.72 42.93
C VAL A 285 -2.76 10.01 44.42
N ALA A 286 -2.58 9.02 45.30
CA ALA A 286 -2.64 9.20 46.76
C ALA A 286 -1.61 10.20 47.32
N GLN A 287 -0.46 10.36 46.67
CA GLN A 287 0.55 11.38 47.01
C GLN A 287 0.18 12.75 46.43
N MET A 288 -0.34 12.81 45.21
CA MET A 288 -0.79 14.07 44.58
C MET A 288 -1.98 14.70 45.29
N VAL A 289 -2.93 13.91 45.79
CA VAL A 289 -4.16 14.41 46.45
C VAL A 289 -4.03 14.61 47.96
N GLN A 290 -2.81 14.60 48.51
CA GLN A 290 -2.56 14.88 49.94
C GLN A 290 -3.25 16.18 50.40
N ARG A 291 -3.94 16.12 51.54
CA ARG A 291 -4.62 17.29 52.14
C ARG A 291 -3.66 18.46 52.41
N GLU A 292 -2.45 18.17 52.88
CA GLU A 292 -1.44 19.19 53.22
C GLU A 292 -0.59 19.53 51.98
N PRO A 293 -0.50 20.82 51.56
CA PRO A 293 0.20 21.20 50.33
C PRO A 293 1.69 20.87 50.33
N GLU A 294 2.35 20.91 51.49
CA GLU A 294 3.78 20.66 51.67
C GLU A 294 4.18 19.19 51.46
N LYS A 295 3.21 18.26 51.52
CA LYS A 295 3.42 16.84 51.24
C LYS A 295 3.33 16.49 49.75
N ARG A 296 2.93 17.44 48.88
CA ARG A 296 2.81 17.23 47.43
C ARG A 296 4.12 17.61 46.75
N LEU A 297 4.75 16.66 46.07
CA LEU A 297 5.97 16.90 45.29
C LEU A 297 5.69 17.75 44.03
N ALA A 298 6.76 18.26 43.40
CA ALA A 298 6.67 18.89 42.09
C ALA A 298 6.40 17.85 40.98
N ALA A 299 5.86 18.30 39.85
CA ALA A 299 5.54 17.43 38.72
C ALA A 299 6.78 16.68 38.17
N GLU A 300 7.94 17.35 38.09
CA GLU A 300 9.21 16.74 37.71
C GLU A 300 9.61 15.58 38.64
N ASP A 301 9.37 15.71 39.94
CA ASP A 301 9.82 14.72 40.93
C ASP A 301 8.91 13.50 40.97
N TYR A 302 7.60 13.66 40.77
CA TYR A 302 6.72 12.53 40.47
C TYR A 302 7.11 11.82 39.17
N LEU A 303 7.45 12.57 38.12
CA LEU A 303 7.95 12.01 36.85
C LEU A 303 9.25 11.23 37.04
N LYS A 304 10.16 11.64 37.93
CA LYS A 304 11.36 10.86 38.30
C LYS A 304 11.01 9.62 39.12
N GLN A 305 10.19 9.77 40.17
CA GLN A 305 9.86 8.72 41.14
C GLN A 305 9.09 7.55 40.51
N GLN A 306 8.29 7.82 39.48
CA GLN A 306 7.45 6.84 38.79
C GLN A 306 8.04 6.29 37.48
N ARG A 307 9.24 6.75 37.09
CA ARG A 307 9.99 6.23 35.93
C ARG A 307 10.38 4.78 36.18
N GLY A 308 9.99 3.88 35.28
CA GLY A 308 10.17 2.43 35.44
C GLY A 308 9.18 1.78 36.43
N LYS A 309 8.16 2.51 36.91
CA LYS A 309 7.05 1.99 37.72
C LYS A 309 5.72 2.23 37.00
N ALA A 310 5.00 3.30 37.34
CA ALA A 310 3.76 3.67 36.67
C ALA A 310 3.97 4.05 35.19
N PHE A 311 5.15 4.58 34.84
CA PHE A 311 5.49 5.03 33.49
C PHE A 311 6.72 4.27 32.94
N PRO A 312 6.59 3.51 31.84
CA PRO A 312 7.71 2.84 31.18
C PRO A 312 8.83 3.79 30.75
N ASP A 313 10.09 3.36 30.84
CA ASP A 313 11.26 4.21 30.51
C ASP A 313 11.20 4.76 29.07
N ILE A 314 10.70 3.96 28.14
CA ILE A 314 10.58 4.28 26.72
C ILE A 314 9.69 5.51 26.44
N PHE A 315 8.79 5.87 27.38
CA PHE A 315 8.02 7.13 27.33
C PHE A 315 8.95 8.36 27.40
N TYR A 316 10.01 8.28 28.22
CA TYR A 316 10.95 9.38 28.48
C TYR A 316 12.06 9.43 27.42
N THR A 317 12.60 8.28 27.04
CA THR A 317 13.83 8.19 26.23
C THR A 317 13.61 8.30 24.72
N PHE A 318 12.46 7.84 24.21
CA PHE A 318 12.17 7.85 22.77
C PHE A 318 10.80 8.43 22.42
N LEU A 319 9.72 7.98 23.07
CA LEU A 319 8.37 8.28 22.60
C LEU A 319 7.99 9.76 22.79
N GLN A 320 8.26 10.40 23.93
CA GLN A 320 8.01 11.84 24.08
C GLN A 320 8.76 12.67 23.01
N PRO A 321 10.10 12.58 22.85
CA PRO A 321 10.82 13.42 21.90
C PRO A 321 10.54 13.07 20.42
N TYR A 322 10.11 11.84 20.10
CA TYR A 322 9.66 11.47 18.76
C TYR A 322 8.26 12.02 18.48
N MET A 323 7.28 11.71 19.33
CA MET A 323 5.88 12.12 19.17
C MET A 323 5.72 13.65 19.16
N ALA A 324 6.52 14.37 19.95
CA ALA A 324 6.46 15.81 20.02
C ALA A 324 6.99 16.54 18.76
N GLN A 325 7.53 15.82 17.76
CA GLN A 325 7.87 16.36 16.44
C GLN A 325 6.58 16.61 15.64
N PHE A 326 5.66 15.64 15.63
CA PHE A 326 4.35 15.73 14.99
C PHE A 326 3.44 16.82 15.60
N ALA A 327 3.77 17.31 16.80
CA ALA A 327 3.08 18.40 17.49
C ALA A 327 3.74 19.78 17.32
N LYS A 328 4.97 19.86 16.77
CA LYS A 328 5.77 21.10 16.71
C LYS A 328 5.62 21.89 15.41
N GLU A 329 5.33 21.21 14.31
CA GLU A 329 5.27 21.82 12.98
C GLU A 329 3.83 22.07 12.50
N THR A 330 3.67 23.11 11.68
CA THR A 330 2.39 23.61 11.18
C THR A 330 1.68 22.59 10.28
N PHE A 331 0.84 21.76 10.87
CA PHE A 331 -0.06 20.81 10.20
C PHE A 331 0.63 19.81 9.22
N GLN A 332 1.59 19.01 9.71
CA GLN A 332 1.97 17.79 8.98
C GLN A 332 0.71 16.93 8.72
N SER A 333 0.45 16.60 7.46
CA SER A 333 -0.72 15.83 7.06
C SER A 333 -0.66 14.38 7.58
N ALA A 334 -1.80 13.68 7.57
CA ALA A 334 -1.83 12.25 7.90
C ALA A 334 -1.00 11.43 6.88
N ASP A 335 -1.04 11.82 5.60
CA ASP A 335 -0.26 11.22 4.52
C ASP A 335 1.25 11.37 4.74
N GLU A 336 1.72 12.52 5.24
CA GLU A 336 3.12 12.77 5.56
C GLU A 336 3.57 12.05 6.84
N ARG A 337 2.77 12.08 7.91
CA ARG A 337 3.07 11.37 9.16
C ARG A 337 3.28 9.87 8.95
N VAL A 338 2.42 9.23 8.14
CA VAL A 338 2.59 7.82 7.75
C VAL A 338 3.88 7.59 6.96
N LEU A 339 4.28 8.50 6.08
CA LEU A 339 5.52 8.38 5.31
C LEU A 339 6.78 8.60 6.17
N VAL A 340 6.73 9.49 7.17
CA VAL A 340 7.80 9.67 8.18
C VAL A 340 7.93 8.41 9.04
N ILE A 341 6.83 7.92 9.62
CA ILE A 341 6.82 6.69 10.44
C ILE A 341 7.31 5.47 9.62
N ARG A 342 6.97 5.39 8.33
CA ARG A 342 7.51 4.36 7.42
C ARG A 342 9.02 4.50 7.21
N LYS A 343 9.53 5.72 6.99
CA LYS A 343 10.96 5.97 6.77
C LYS A 343 11.78 5.63 8.01
N ASP A 344 11.25 5.93 9.19
CA ASP A 344 11.94 5.75 10.46
C ASP A 344 11.67 4.37 11.11
N LEU A 345 10.90 3.48 10.47
CA LEU A 345 10.41 2.22 11.06
C LEU A 345 11.53 1.37 11.67
N ASP A 346 12.66 1.20 10.97
CA ASP A 346 13.78 0.39 11.50
C ASP A 346 14.41 1.02 12.75
N ASN A 347 14.48 2.36 12.82
CA ASN A 347 14.95 3.08 14.01
C ASN A 347 13.93 3.00 15.15
N ILE A 348 12.64 3.09 14.83
CA ILE A 348 11.53 2.92 15.79
C ILE A 348 11.59 1.52 16.39
N LEU A 349 11.66 0.47 15.56
CA LEU A 349 11.75 -0.92 16.02
C LEU A 349 13.03 -1.19 16.82
N HIS A 350 14.18 -0.65 16.39
CA HIS A 350 15.43 -0.78 17.14
C HIS A 350 15.33 -0.17 18.55
N ASN A 351 14.68 1.00 18.69
CA ASN A 351 14.55 1.69 19.98
C ASN A 351 13.41 1.12 20.85
N LEU A 352 12.29 0.69 20.26
CA LEU A 352 11.16 0.10 20.99
C LEU A 352 11.41 -1.36 21.40
N CYS A 353 12.00 -2.17 20.52
CA CYS A 353 12.19 -3.61 20.74
C CYS A 353 13.59 -3.98 21.24
N GLY A 354 14.54 -3.03 21.20
CA GLY A 354 15.97 -3.29 21.32
C GLY A 354 16.56 -3.89 20.03
N GLY A 355 17.88 -3.85 19.89
CA GLY A 355 18.62 -4.32 18.71
C GLY A 355 18.64 -5.84 18.50
N GLY A 356 17.46 -6.47 18.39
CA GLY A 356 17.27 -7.89 18.09
C GLY A 356 17.48 -8.19 16.61
N GLY A 357 18.73 -8.12 16.14
CA GLY A 357 19.14 -8.69 14.85
C GLY A 357 18.86 -10.20 14.78
N ARG A 358 18.83 -10.76 13.57
CA ARG A 358 18.41 -12.16 13.29
C ARG A 358 19.42 -13.25 13.71
N ASP A 359 20.11 -13.09 14.84
CA ASP A 359 21.02 -14.10 15.40
C ASP A 359 20.31 -15.00 16.42
N ALA A 360 19.63 -16.03 15.91
CA ALA A 360 19.06 -17.09 16.73
C ALA A 360 20.17 -18.03 17.26
N GLY A 361 20.80 -17.67 18.39
CA GLY A 361 21.89 -18.48 18.93
C GLY A 361 22.33 -18.17 20.38
N LYS A 362 21.70 -18.87 21.35
CA LYS A 362 22.00 -18.87 22.81
C LYS A 362 21.53 -17.59 23.52
N ALA A 363 21.04 -17.62 24.76
CA ALA A 363 21.13 -18.68 25.77
C ALA A 363 19.84 -18.81 26.62
N GLU A 364 19.56 -20.04 27.07
CA GLU A 364 18.55 -20.33 28.08
C GLU A 364 19.08 -19.90 29.47
N LYS A 365 18.33 -19.04 30.20
CA LYS A 365 18.25 -18.85 31.68
C LYS A 365 17.85 -17.42 32.09
N GLN A 366 16.63 -16.97 31.77
CA GLN A 366 16.08 -15.76 32.42
C GLN A 366 14.54 -15.59 32.37
N GLU A 367 13.78 -16.68 32.47
CA GLU A 367 12.31 -16.69 32.28
C GLU A 367 11.51 -15.61 33.05
N LYS A 368 11.95 -15.22 34.25
CA LYS A 368 11.28 -14.16 35.04
C LYS A 368 11.63 -12.73 34.61
N ALA A 369 12.77 -12.49 33.96
CA ALA A 369 13.12 -11.17 33.43
C ALA A 369 12.52 -10.94 32.03
N SER A 370 12.25 -12.01 31.27
CA SER A 370 11.68 -11.92 29.93
C SER A 370 10.24 -11.39 29.89
N GLN A 371 9.42 -11.61 30.93
CA GLN A 371 8.02 -11.15 30.94
C GLN A 371 7.91 -9.62 31.10
N GLU A 372 8.63 -9.03 32.06
CA GLU A 372 8.67 -7.57 32.24
C GLU A 372 9.28 -6.85 31.02
N LEU A 373 10.35 -7.43 30.45
CA LEU A 373 11.00 -6.88 29.26
C LEU A 373 10.16 -7.07 27.98
N ALA A 374 9.27 -8.06 27.92
CA ALA A 374 8.32 -8.21 26.82
C ALA A 374 7.22 -7.15 26.90
N SER A 375 6.57 -6.99 28.07
CA SER A 375 5.46 -6.04 28.20
C SER A 375 5.91 -4.60 27.95
N SER A 376 7.11 -4.19 28.39
CA SER A 376 7.62 -2.83 28.15
C SER A 376 7.84 -2.50 26.66
N LYS A 377 8.00 -3.49 25.78
CA LYS A 377 8.10 -3.29 24.32
C LYS A 377 6.73 -3.05 23.72
N GLU A 378 5.77 -3.89 24.09
CA GLU A 378 4.37 -3.76 23.69
C GLU A 378 3.80 -2.39 24.07
N HIS A 379 4.05 -1.90 25.29
CA HIS A 379 3.61 -0.57 25.75
C HIS A 379 3.99 0.56 24.76
N GLY A 380 5.18 0.51 24.16
CA GLY A 380 5.61 1.53 23.20
C GLY A 380 4.98 1.36 21.81
N LEU A 381 4.75 0.11 21.40
CA LEU A 381 4.10 -0.23 20.13
C LEU A 381 2.62 0.13 20.12
N VAL A 382 1.90 -0.05 21.23
CA VAL A 382 0.49 0.37 21.39
C VAL A 382 0.34 1.86 21.07
N VAL A 383 1.16 2.72 21.66
CA VAL A 383 1.11 4.18 21.44
C VAL A 383 1.36 4.53 19.97
N LEU A 384 2.33 3.86 19.32
CA LEU A 384 2.60 4.04 17.88
C LEU A 384 1.42 3.61 17.00
N VAL A 385 0.79 2.47 17.31
CA VAL A 385 -0.42 1.98 16.62
C VAL A 385 -1.57 2.97 16.79
N SER A 386 -1.70 3.62 17.96
CA SER A 386 -2.70 4.69 18.16
C SER A 386 -2.49 5.88 17.22
N VAL A 387 -1.24 6.26 16.91
CA VAL A 387 -0.96 7.28 15.90
C VAL A 387 -1.34 6.79 14.50
N ILE A 388 -0.85 5.61 14.10
CA ILE A 388 -1.06 5.06 12.76
C ILE A 388 -2.57 4.89 12.49
N THR A 389 -3.30 4.23 13.39
CA THR A 389 -4.76 4.01 13.29
C THR A 389 -5.55 5.32 13.21
N SER A 390 -5.11 6.38 13.90
CA SER A 390 -5.72 7.72 13.77
C SER A 390 -5.54 8.33 12.36
N CYS A 391 -4.44 8.02 11.67
CA CYS A 391 -4.15 8.52 10.34
C CYS A 391 -4.93 7.76 9.26
N LEU A 392 -5.13 6.43 9.41
CA LEU A 392 -5.69 5.54 8.37
C LEU A 392 -6.98 6.06 7.70
N GLN A 393 -7.95 6.52 8.48
CA GLN A 393 -9.23 7.08 7.99
C GLN A 393 -9.10 8.40 7.21
N THR A 394 -7.93 9.04 7.27
CA THR A 394 -7.68 10.38 6.71
C THR A 394 -6.60 10.40 5.61
N LEU A 395 -6.13 9.23 5.18
CA LEU A 395 -5.15 9.11 4.10
C LEU A 395 -5.80 9.37 2.75
N CYS A 396 -5.28 10.34 1.99
CA CYS A 396 -5.75 10.66 0.63
C CYS A 396 -4.84 10.04 -0.44
N SER A 397 -3.54 9.94 -0.15
CA SER A 397 -2.50 9.47 -1.08
C SER A 397 -2.47 7.94 -1.23
N CYS A 398 -2.41 7.44 -2.46
CA CYS A 398 -2.28 6.00 -2.76
C CYS A 398 -0.98 5.40 -2.20
N ASP A 399 0.16 6.09 -2.37
CA ASP A 399 1.44 5.62 -1.79
C ASP A 399 1.42 5.67 -0.25
N SER A 400 0.68 6.59 0.36
CA SER A 400 0.52 6.67 1.83
C SER A 400 -0.40 5.58 2.36
N LYS A 401 -1.51 5.26 1.67
CA LYS A 401 -2.36 4.08 2.00
C LYS A 401 -1.58 2.77 1.92
N LEU A 402 -0.78 2.59 0.86
CA LEU A 402 0.08 1.41 0.72
C LEU A 402 1.20 1.38 1.78
N ALA A 403 1.80 2.52 2.12
CA ALA A 403 2.74 2.65 3.22
C ALA A 403 2.12 2.29 4.58
N ALA A 404 0.86 2.65 4.82
CA ALA A 404 0.15 2.31 6.04
C ALA A 404 -0.16 0.81 6.15
N LEU A 405 -0.61 0.16 5.07
CA LEU A 405 -0.79 -1.30 5.03
C LEU A 405 0.52 -2.04 5.30
N GLU A 406 1.62 -1.56 4.71
CA GLU A 406 2.96 -2.10 4.93
C GLU A 406 3.45 -1.91 6.38
N LEU A 407 3.21 -0.74 7.00
CA LEU A 407 3.47 -0.48 8.42
C LEU A 407 2.69 -1.43 9.33
N VAL A 408 1.37 -1.54 9.11
CA VAL A 408 0.48 -2.43 9.88
C VAL A 408 0.97 -3.87 9.82
N LEU A 409 1.38 -4.35 8.64
CA LEU A 409 1.87 -5.72 8.47
C LEU A 409 3.18 -6.00 9.24
N HIS A 410 4.12 -5.04 9.28
CA HIS A 410 5.36 -5.21 10.05
C HIS A 410 5.09 -5.19 11.57
N LEU A 411 4.24 -4.26 12.03
CA LEU A 411 3.91 -4.11 13.44
C LEU A 411 3.05 -5.26 13.99
N ALA A 412 2.16 -5.84 13.18
CA ALA A 412 1.22 -6.88 13.62
C ALA A 412 1.87 -8.10 14.30
N SER A 413 3.11 -8.44 13.94
CA SER A 413 3.87 -9.54 14.58
C SER A 413 4.33 -9.26 16.02
N TRP A 414 4.09 -8.05 16.54
CA TRP A 414 4.50 -7.59 17.87
C TRP A 414 3.34 -7.08 18.75
N LEU A 415 2.09 -7.35 18.34
CA LEU A 415 0.88 -6.84 19.01
C LEU A 415 0.02 -7.99 19.57
N SER A 416 -0.65 -7.74 20.68
CA SER A 416 -1.70 -8.60 21.24
C SER A 416 -2.89 -8.76 20.30
N VAL A 417 -3.56 -9.91 20.39
CA VAL A 417 -4.67 -10.30 19.50
C VAL A 417 -5.80 -9.28 19.51
N GLU A 418 -6.17 -8.75 20.68
CA GLU A 418 -7.19 -7.70 20.84
C GLU A 418 -6.93 -6.52 19.90
N ILE A 419 -5.68 -6.08 19.78
CA ILE A 419 -5.30 -4.95 18.92
C ILE A 419 -5.38 -5.34 17.43
N LEU A 420 -5.11 -6.61 17.09
CA LEU A 420 -5.25 -7.11 15.72
C LEU A 420 -6.73 -7.20 15.30
N LEU A 421 -7.60 -7.69 16.19
CA LEU A 421 -9.03 -7.88 15.94
C LEU A 421 -9.81 -6.56 16.08
N ASP A 422 -9.95 -5.99 17.28
CA ASP A 422 -10.75 -4.77 17.52
C ASP A 422 -10.21 -3.56 16.76
N ARG A 423 -8.88 -3.36 16.77
CA ARG A 423 -8.29 -2.09 16.35
C ARG A 423 -7.75 -2.07 14.93
N ILE A 424 -7.19 -3.16 14.41
CA ILE A 424 -6.56 -3.17 13.07
C ILE A 424 -7.52 -3.71 12.00
N THR A 425 -8.23 -4.81 12.26
CA THR A 425 -9.06 -5.48 11.25
C THR A 425 -10.15 -4.58 10.64
N PRO A 426 -10.86 -3.71 11.38
CA PRO A 426 -11.83 -2.77 10.79
C PRO A 426 -11.23 -1.80 9.76
N TYR A 427 -9.98 -1.34 9.95
CA TYR A 427 -9.33 -0.47 8.96
C TYR A 427 -8.83 -1.27 7.73
N LEU A 428 -8.42 -2.52 7.91
CA LEU A 428 -8.07 -3.40 6.79
C LEU A 428 -9.32 -3.69 5.94
N LEU A 429 -10.48 -3.96 6.57
CA LEU A 429 -11.76 -4.11 5.88
C LEU A 429 -12.23 -2.78 5.24
N HIS A 430 -11.94 -1.63 5.85
CA HIS A 430 -12.16 -0.33 5.20
C HIS A 430 -11.31 -0.17 3.92
N PHE A 431 -10.01 -0.51 3.95
CA PHE A 431 -9.16 -0.46 2.75
C PHE A 431 -9.49 -1.56 1.72
N CYS A 432 -10.11 -2.67 2.12
CA CYS A 432 -10.71 -3.61 1.18
C CYS A 432 -11.84 -2.97 0.36
N ASN A 433 -12.48 -1.92 0.84
CA ASN A 433 -13.53 -1.16 0.13
C ASN A 433 -13.00 0.16 -0.48
N ASP A 434 -11.67 0.36 -0.57
CA ASP A 434 -11.07 1.59 -1.10
C ASP A 434 -11.38 1.82 -2.59
N SER A 435 -11.50 3.07 -3.03
CA SER A 435 -11.74 3.38 -4.44
C SER A 435 -10.60 2.95 -5.37
N VAL A 436 -9.35 2.85 -4.86
CA VAL A 436 -8.17 2.47 -5.64
C VAL A 436 -7.98 0.94 -5.65
N PRO A 437 -8.07 0.24 -6.80
CA PRO A 437 -7.94 -1.23 -6.85
C PRO A 437 -6.61 -1.76 -6.30
N ARG A 438 -5.52 -1.00 -6.44
CA ARG A 438 -4.21 -1.36 -5.89
C ARG A 438 -4.20 -1.37 -4.35
N VAL A 439 -5.00 -0.52 -3.71
CA VAL A 439 -5.15 -0.50 -2.25
C VAL A 439 -6.01 -1.68 -1.81
N ARG A 440 -7.17 -1.94 -2.45
CA ARG A 440 -8.01 -3.13 -2.17
C ARG A 440 -7.22 -4.44 -2.26
N ALA A 441 -6.43 -4.59 -3.33
CA ALA A 441 -5.60 -5.77 -3.56
C ALA A 441 -4.55 -6.00 -2.46
N GLU A 442 -3.89 -4.94 -1.96
CA GLU A 442 -2.90 -5.10 -0.89
C GLU A 442 -3.54 -5.17 0.51
N ALA A 443 -4.73 -4.62 0.70
CA ALA A 443 -5.51 -4.76 1.92
C ALA A 443 -5.88 -6.22 2.18
N VAL A 444 -6.33 -6.96 1.16
CA VAL A 444 -6.60 -8.41 1.28
C VAL A 444 -5.33 -9.21 1.63
N ARG A 445 -4.20 -8.93 0.96
CA ARG A 445 -2.91 -9.55 1.29
C ARG A 445 -2.44 -9.24 2.71
N THR A 446 -2.77 -8.07 3.23
CA THR A 446 -2.41 -7.64 4.59
C THR A 446 -3.31 -8.33 5.60
N LEU A 447 -4.63 -8.29 5.39
CA LEU A 447 -5.64 -8.94 6.22
C LEU A 447 -5.38 -10.44 6.40
N ALA A 448 -5.16 -11.19 5.31
CA ALA A 448 -4.90 -12.62 5.38
C ALA A 448 -3.65 -12.97 6.21
N LYS A 449 -2.59 -12.14 6.13
CA LYS A 449 -1.37 -12.33 6.92
C LYS A 449 -1.56 -11.94 8.39
N VAL A 450 -2.29 -10.85 8.66
CA VAL A 450 -2.57 -10.38 10.03
C VAL A 450 -3.45 -11.37 10.78
N LEU A 451 -4.51 -11.88 10.16
CA LEU A 451 -5.37 -12.90 10.76
C LEU A 451 -4.63 -14.22 10.99
N ALA A 452 -3.73 -14.61 10.08
CA ALA A 452 -2.91 -15.82 10.25
C ALA A 452 -1.98 -15.77 11.49
N LEU A 453 -1.64 -14.59 12.02
CA LEU A 453 -0.85 -14.42 13.25
C LEU A 453 -1.67 -14.66 14.53
N VAL A 454 -3.00 -14.60 14.49
CA VAL A 454 -3.88 -14.77 15.66
C VAL A 454 -3.90 -16.24 16.10
N LYS A 455 -3.31 -16.54 17.26
CA LYS A 455 -3.17 -17.92 17.78
C LYS A 455 -4.25 -18.33 18.78
N GLU A 456 -4.89 -17.36 19.41
CA GLU A 456 -5.89 -17.50 20.47
C GLU A 456 -7.02 -16.52 20.11
N VAL A 457 -8.28 -16.84 20.39
CA VAL A 457 -9.44 -16.00 20.03
C VAL A 457 -10.17 -15.60 21.31
N PRO A 458 -10.39 -14.29 21.58
CA PRO A 458 -11.19 -13.85 22.72
C PRO A 458 -12.64 -14.36 22.64
N ARG A 459 -13.25 -14.69 23.77
CA ARG A 459 -14.63 -15.23 23.83
C ARG A 459 -15.71 -14.31 23.23
N ASN A 460 -15.42 -13.03 23.06
CA ASN A 460 -16.33 -12.07 22.42
C ASN A 460 -16.24 -12.09 20.88
N ASP A 461 -15.13 -12.59 20.32
CA ASP A 461 -14.79 -12.48 18.89
C ASP A 461 -15.05 -13.78 18.12
N VAL A 462 -15.68 -14.77 18.77
CA VAL A 462 -15.95 -16.13 18.26
C VAL A 462 -16.51 -16.12 16.83
N ASN A 463 -17.54 -15.30 16.57
CA ASN A 463 -18.21 -15.22 15.28
C ASN A 463 -17.61 -14.17 14.31
N ILE A 464 -16.51 -13.49 14.67
CA ILE A 464 -15.95 -12.40 13.85
C ILE A 464 -15.56 -12.86 12.43
N TYR A 465 -15.20 -14.14 12.28
CA TYR A 465 -14.77 -14.69 11.01
C TYR A 465 -15.93 -14.96 10.03
N PRO A 466 -16.97 -15.74 10.38
CA PRO A 466 -18.13 -15.98 9.51
C PRO A 466 -19.06 -14.76 9.37
N GLU A 467 -19.28 -13.95 10.41
CA GLU A 467 -20.24 -12.84 10.36
C GLU A 467 -19.69 -11.53 9.81
N TYR A 468 -18.41 -11.21 10.07
CA TYR A 468 -17.84 -9.89 9.78
C TYR A 468 -16.72 -9.91 8.73
N ILE A 469 -15.69 -10.75 8.92
CA ILE A 469 -14.52 -10.78 8.05
C ILE A 469 -14.87 -11.33 6.66
N LEU A 470 -15.42 -12.55 6.57
CA LEU A 470 -15.68 -13.18 5.28
C LEU A 470 -16.74 -12.41 4.45
N PRO A 471 -17.89 -11.98 5.00
CA PRO A 471 -18.84 -11.13 4.25
C PRO A 471 -18.23 -9.80 3.83
N GLY A 472 -17.40 -9.18 4.69
CA GLY A 472 -16.69 -7.93 4.39
C GLY A 472 -15.78 -7.99 3.16
N ILE A 473 -15.23 -9.17 2.84
CA ILE A 473 -14.38 -9.40 1.65
C ILE A 473 -15.07 -10.19 0.52
N ALA A 474 -16.27 -10.74 0.74
CA ALA A 474 -16.96 -11.66 -0.16
C ALA A 474 -17.33 -11.07 -1.54
N HIS A 475 -17.28 -9.74 -1.69
CA HIS A 475 -17.50 -9.02 -2.95
C HIS A 475 -16.24 -8.97 -3.84
N LEU A 476 -15.04 -9.10 -3.26
CA LEU A 476 -13.76 -8.93 -3.96
C LEU A 476 -13.46 -10.07 -4.95
N ALA A 477 -14.12 -11.21 -4.79
CA ALA A 477 -14.14 -12.30 -5.77
C ALA A 477 -14.79 -11.91 -7.12
N GLN A 478 -15.55 -10.80 -7.16
CA GLN A 478 -16.27 -10.29 -8.33
C GLN A 478 -15.93 -8.81 -8.62
N ASP A 479 -14.83 -8.29 -8.06
CA ASP A 479 -14.34 -6.94 -8.31
C ASP A 479 -14.06 -6.70 -9.81
N GLU A 480 -14.44 -5.54 -10.35
CA GLU A 480 -14.20 -5.18 -11.75
C GLU A 480 -12.71 -5.32 -12.14
N ALA A 481 -11.80 -4.97 -11.22
CA ALA A 481 -10.38 -4.95 -11.47
C ALA A 481 -9.73 -6.32 -11.20
N THR A 482 -9.21 -6.96 -12.26
CA THR A 482 -8.54 -8.27 -12.20
C THR A 482 -7.42 -8.35 -11.16
N ILE A 483 -6.71 -7.26 -10.86
CA ILE A 483 -5.68 -7.22 -9.81
C ILE A 483 -6.22 -7.50 -8.39
N VAL A 484 -7.49 -7.18 -8.13
CA VAL A 484 -8.16 -7.46 -6.85
C VAL A 484 -8.63 -8.92 -6.82
N ARG A 485 -9.26 -9.40 -7.89
CA ARG A 485 -9.65 -10.82 -8.00
C ARG A 485 -8.45 -11.77 -7.90
N LEU A 486 -7.30 -11.37 -8.48
CA LEU A 486 -6.01 -12.04 -8.32
C LEU A 486 -5.53 -12.06 -6.87
N ALA A 487 -5.56 -10.93 -6.16
CA ALA A 487 -5.15 -10.87 -4.75
C ALA A 487 -6.08 -11.69 -3.84
N TYR A 488 -7.37 -11.75 -4.17
CA TYR A 488 -8.34 -12.59 -3.46
C TYR A 488 -8.08 -14.08 -3.74
N ALA A 489 -7.85 -14.49 -4.99
CA ALA A 489 -7.46 -15.85 -5.37
C ALA A 489 -6.13 -16.32 -4.74
N GLU A 490 -5.16 -15.42 -4.58
CA GLU A 490 -3.88 -15.65 -3.91
C GLU A 490 -4.05 -15.97 -2.40
N ASN A 491 -5.12 -15.49 -1.75
CA ASN A 491 -5.27 -15.52 -0.29
C ASN A 491 -6.49 -16.30 0.24
N ILE A 492 -7.50 -16.61 -0.58
CA ILE A 492 -8.74 -17.28 -0.15
C ILE A 492 -8.50 -18.60 0.59
N ALA A 493 -7.49 -19.37 0.17
CA ALA A 493 -7.12 -20.63 0.82
C ALA A 493 -6.55 -20.42 2.24
N HIS A 494 -5.69 -19.41 2.42
CA HIS A 494 -5.18 -19.03 3.75
C HIS A 494 -6.28 -18.47 4.66
N LEU A 495 -7.22 -17.73 4.08
CA LEU A 495 -8.37 -17.18 4.81
C LEU A 495 -9.32 -18.29 5.27
N ALA A 496 -9.54 -19.34 4.47
CA ALA A 496 -10.35 -20.51 4.84
C ALA A 496 -9.68 -21.39 5.90
N GLU A 497 -8.36 -21.64 5.77
CA GLU A 497 -7.53 -22.33 6.76
C GLU A 497 -7.51 -21.61 8.11
N THR A 498 -7.44 -20.27 8.09
CA THR A 498 -7.51 -19.46 9.31
C THR A 498 -8.92 -19.43 9.91
N ALA A 499 -9.97 -19.41 9.08
CA ALA A 499 -11.37 -19.50 9.55
C ALA A 499 -11.63 -20.82 10.29
N LEU A 500 -11.17 -21.93 9.72
CA LEU A 500 -11.30 -23.26 10.34
C LEU A 500 -10.56 -23.31 11.69
N ARG A 501 -9.31 -22.81 11.74
CA ARG A 501 -8.53 -22.73 12.98
C ARG A 501 -9.22 -21.89 14.06
N PHE A 502 -9.88 -20.78 13.69
CA PHE A 502 -10.65 -19.99 14.65
C PHE A 502 -11.81 -20.80 15.23
N LEU A 503 -12.56 -21.54 14.40
CA LEU A 503 -13.67 -22.39 14.85
C LEU A 503 -13.20 -23.55 15.77
N GLU A 504 -12.05 -24.17 15.45
CA GLU A 504 -11.40 -25.20 16.26
C GLU A 504 -10.96 -24.66 17.64
N LEU A 505 -10.27 -23.51 17.68
CA LEU A 505 -9.82 -22.87 18.94
C LEU A 505 -10.97 -22.50 19.88
N VAL A 506 -12.13 -22.15 19.33
CA VAL A 506 -13.34 -21.87 20.10
C VAL A 506 -13.89 -23.15 20.75
N GLN A 507 -13.88 -24.27 20.02
CA GLN A 507 -14.32 -25.56 20.54
C GLN A 507 -13.42 -26.04 21.70
N GLU A 508 -12.08 -25.93 21.55
CA GLU A 508 -11.14 -26.25 22.62
C GLU A 508 -11.34 -25.35 23.87
N ASN A 509 -11.55 -24.05 23.69
CA ASN A 509 -11.79 -23.12 24.80
C ASN A 509 -13.09 -23.40 25.57
N ASN A 510 -14.13 -23.91 24.91
CA ASN A 510 -15.35 -24.35 25.57
C ASN A 510 -15.11 -25.64 26.38
N LEU A 511 -14.52 -26.66 25.77
CA LEU A 511 -14.22 -27.96 26.41
C LEU A 511 -13.29 -27.81 27.63
N ASN A 512 -12.31 -26.92 27.58
CA ASN A 512 -11.44 -26.64 28.74
C ASN A 512 -12.20 -25.96 29.89
N SER A 513 -13.26 -25.20 29.61
CA SER A 513 -14.05 -24.50 30.63
C SER A 513 -14.94 -25.44 31.45
N GLU A 514 -15.29 -26.61 30.91
CA GLU A 514 -16.07 -27.64 31.62
C GLU A 514 -15.26 -28.33 32.74
N GLN A 515 -13.92 -28.36 32.65
CA GLN A 515 -13.07 -29.03 33.63
C GLN A 515 -12.90 -28.25 34.94
N ASP A 516 -13.02 -26.91 34.90
CA ASP A 516 -12.94 -26.05 36.09
C ASP A 516 -14.29 -25.93 36.84
N LEU A 517 -15.40 -26.36 36.24
CA LEU A 517 -16.76 -26.21 36.80
C LEU A 517 -17.31 -27.51 37.39
N ASN A 518 -16.71 -27.99 38.48
CA ASN A 518 -17.29 -29.03 39.34
C ASN A 518 -18.44 -28.46 40.21
N GLY A 519 -19.53 -28.03 39.56
CA GLY A 519 -20.77 -27.54 40.17
C GLY A 519 -22.01 -28.25 39.59
N GLU A 520 -23.09 -28.32 40.36
CA GLU A 520 -24.20 -29.27 40.13
C GLU A 520 -25.22 -28.90 39.02
N ASP A 521 -24.93 -27.88 38.20
CA ASP A 521 -25.83 -27.37 37.13
C ASP A 521 -25.60 -28.05 35.75
N ALA A 522 -25.35 -29.36 35.73
CA ALA A 522 -24.81 -30.08 34.57
C ALA A 522 -25.84 -30.63 33.55
N GLU A 523 -27.15 -30.43 33.72
CA GLU A 523 -28.17 -31.14 32.92
C GLU A 523 -28.70 -30.38 31.68
N GLU A 524 -28.42 -29.09 31.47
CA GLU A 524 -28.95 -28.32 30.32
C GLU A 524 -28.00 -28.15 29.11
N ILE A 525 -26.70 -28.52 29.21
CA ILE A 525 -25.69 -28.22 28.16
C ILE A 525 -25.28 -29.47 27.36
N LEU A 526 -26.25 -30.24 26.86
CA LEU A 526 -25.99 -31.50 26.12
C LEU A 526 -25.73 -31.34 24.60
N HIS A 527 -25.73 -30.12 24.06
CA HIS A 527 -25.65 -29.84 22.62
C HIS A 527 -24.44 -28.99 22.10
N PRO A 528 -23.18 -29.12 22.59
CA PRO A 528 -22.05 -28.38 21.98
C PRO A 528 -21.77 -28.70 20.50
N ASN A 529 -21.94 -29.97 20.09
CA ASN A 529 -21.48 -30.43 18.77
C ASN A 529 -22.34 -29.98 17.59
N GLU A 530 -23.67 -29.86 17.75
CA GLU A 530 -24.56 -29.51 16.64
C GLU A 530 -24.30 -28.10 16.10
N ASN A 531 -23.80 -27.18 16.94
CA ASN A 531 -23.42 -25.84 16.51
C ASN A 531 -22.12 -25.82 15.71
N TYR A 532 -21.12 -26.63 16.08
CA TYR A 532 -19.84 -26.71 15.36
C TYR A 532 -20.03 -27.26 13.93
N ASP A 533 -20.74 -28.38 13.79
CA ASP A 533 -20.98 -29.00 12.47
C ASP A 533 -21.81 -28.08 11.54
N SER A 534 -22.76 -27.32 12.12
CA SER A 534 -23.54 -26.30 11.40
C SER A 534 -22.68 -25.15 10.89
N GLU A 535 -21.88 -24.53 11.76
CA GLU A 535 -20.97 -23.43 11.39
C GLU A 535 -19.88 -23.89 10.39
N LEU A 536 -19.34 -25.10 10.56
CA LEU A 536 -18.38 -25.69 9.61
C LEU A 536 -19.00 -25.91 8.23
N GLN A 537 -20.24 -26.40 8.14
CA GLN A 537 -20.94 -26.56 6.87
C GLN A 537 -21.26 -25.20 6.22
N ALA A 538 -21.70 -24.19 6.99
CA ALA A 538 -21.93 -22.84 6.50
C ALA A 538 -20.62 -22.20 5.96
N LEU A 539 -19.51 -22.36 6.68
CA LEU A 539 -18.18 -21.93 6.28
C LEU A 539 -17.72 -22.63 4.99
N HIS A 540 -17.94 -23.94 4.86
CA HIS A 540 -17.69 -24.69 3.62
C HIS A 540 -18.49 -24.12 2.46
N GLU A 541 -19.81 -23.94 2.59
CA GLU A 541 -20.67 -23.44 1.51
C GLU A 541 -20.27 -22.03 1.06
N MET A 542 -19.99 -21.14 2.02
CA MET A 542 -19.57 -19.77 1.75
C MET A 542 -18.27 -19.72 0.94
N VAL A 543 -17.24 -20.47 1.36
CA VAL A 543 -15.96 -20.53 0.65
C VAL A 543 -16.11 -21.25 -0.71
N GLN A 544 -16.92 -22.31 -0.78
CA GLN A 544 -17.18 -23.06 -2.02
C GLN A 544 -17.77 -22.16 -3.11
N GLN A 545 -18.77 -21.33 -2.79
CA GLN A 545 -19.37 -20.40 -3.75
C GLN A 545 -18.33 -19.43 -4.36
N LYS A 546 -17.41 -18.91 -3.53
CA LYS A 546 -16.37 -17.97 -4.00
C LYS A 546 -15.27 -18.68 -4.79
N VAL A 547 -14.86 -19.88 -4.38
CA VAL A 547 -13.89 -20.71 -5.13
C VAL A 547 -14.44 -21.09 -6.50
N VAL A 548 -15.70 -21.51 -6.62
CA VAL A 548 -16.35 -21.81 -7.92
C VAL A 548 -16.43 -20.55 -8.80
N THR A 549 -16.70 -19.38 -8.21
CA THR A 549 -16.69 -18.10 -8.94
C THR A 549 -15.31 -17.81 -9.57
N LEU A 550 -14.23 -17.98 -8.81
CA LEU A 550 -12.85 -17.74 -9.27
C LEU A 550 -12.36 -18.79 -10.28
N LEU A 551 -12.76 -20.05 -10.14
CA LEU A 551 -12.51 -21.10 -11.14
C LEU A 551 -13.23 -20.80 -12.47
N SER A 552 -14.32 -20.02 -12.41
CA SER A 552 -15.15 -19.61 -13.56
C SER A 552 -14.85 -18.19 -14.07
N ASP A 553 -13.80 -17.52 -13.59
CA ASP A 553 -13.46 -16.14 -13.94
C ASP A 553 -13.24 -15.96 -15.45
N PRO A 554 -13.66 -14.84 -16.10
CA PRO A 554 -13.29 -14.58 -17.49
C PRO A 554 -11.76 -14.56 -17.73
N GLU A 555 -10.96 -14.16 -16.74
CA GLU A 555 -9.51 -13.99 -16.86
C GLU A 555 -8.74 -15.24 -16.41
N ASN A 556 -8.08 -15.94 -17.34
CA ASN A 556 -7.35 -17.18 -17.06
C ASN A 556 -6.23 -17.04 -16.02
N ILE A 557 -5.64 -15.86 -15.87
CA ILE A 557 -4.62 -15.57 -14.85
C ILE A 557 -5.18 -15.67 -13.42
N VAL A 558 -6.48 -15.43 -13.21
CA VAL A 558 -7.15 -15.61 -11.90
C VAL A 558 -7.26 -17.10 -11.58
N LYS A 559 -7.72 -17.90 -12.55
CA LYS A 559 -7.79 -19.37 -12.45
C LYS A 559 -6.40 -19.96 -12.13
N GLN A 560 -5.38 -19.57 -12.89
CA GLN A 560 -3.99 -19.98 -12.69
C GLN A 560 -3.49 -19.64 -11.28
N THR A 561 -3.74 -18.41 -10.80
CA THR A 561 -3.28 -17.95 -9.48
C THR A 561 -3.90 -18.77 -8.34
N LEU A 562 -5.19 -19.11 -8.44
CA LEU A 562 -5.89 -19.97 -7.48
C LEU A 562 -5.30 -21.39 -7.46
N MET A 563 -4.96 -21.93 -8.63
CA MET A 563 -4.36 -23.26 -8.78
C MET A 563 -2.95 -23.32 -8.18
N GLU A 564 -2.08 -22.38 -8.56
CA GLU A 564 -0.67 -22.38 -8.12
C GLU A 564 -0.48 -22.15 -6.61
N ASN A 565 -1.39 -21.44 -5.94
CA ASN A 565 -1.22 -21.00 -4.55
C ASN A 565 -2.22 -21.62 -3.55
N GLY A 566 -3.45 -21.92 -3.97
CA GLY A 566 -4.55 -22.24 -3.05
C GLY A 566 -5.10 -23.66 -3.12
N ILE A 567 -5.07 -24.32 -4.29
CA ILE A 567 -5.92 -25.50 -4.55
C ILE A 567 -5.67 -26.69 -3.62
N THR A 568 -4.42 -26.95 -3.23
CA THR A 568 -4.07 -28.08 -2.35
C THR A 568 -4.57 -27.88 -0.91
N ARG A 569 -4.48 -26.65 -0.38
CA ARG A 569 -5.07 -26.28 0.91
C ARG A 569 -6.59 -26.38 0.86
N LEU A 570 -7.21 -25.93 -0.24
CA LEU A 570 -8.66 -26.04 -0.46
C LEU A 570 -9.13 -27.49 -0.54
N CYS A 571 -8.35 -28.40 -1.15
CA CYS A 571 -8.65 -29.83 -1.12
C CYS A 571 -8.71 -30.37 0.32
N VAL A 572 -7.72 -30.03 1.17
CA VAL A 572 -7.71 -30.42 2.59
C VAL A 572 -8.96 -29.89 3.29
N PHE A 573 -9.19 -28.58 3.22
CA PHE A 573 -10.30 -27.86 3.85
C PHE A 573 -11.69 -28.43 3.48
N PHE A 574 -11.96 -28.71 2.20
CA PHE A 574 -13.26 -29.23 1.75
C PHE A 574 -13.48 -30.73 2.03
N GLY A 575 -12.42 -31.49 2.30
CA GLY A 575 -12.51 -32.95 2.40
C GLY A 575 -12.62 -33.65 1.04
N ARG A 576 -12.33 -34.97 1.02
CA ARG A 576 -12.06 -35.72 -0.24
C ARG A 576 -13.22 -35.71 -1.24
N GLN A 577 -14.46 -35.81 -0.78
CA GLN A 577 -15.66 -35.86 -1.65
C GLN A 577 -15.89 -34.50 -2.32
N LYS A 578 -16.12 -33.44 -1.54
CA LYS A 578 -16.30 -32.07 -2.07
C LYS A 578 -15.11 -31.64 -2.94
N ALA A 579 -13.87 -32.01 -2.60
CA ALA A 579 -12.70 -31.73 -3.42
C ALA A 579 -12.73 -32.40 -4.81
N ASN A 580 -13.17 -33.67 -4.89
CA ASN A 580 -13.36 -34.36 -6.17
C ASN A 580 -14.50 -33.74 -6.99
N ASP A 581 -15.65 -33.53 -6.35
CA ASP A 581 -16.88 -33.19 -7.06
C ASP A 581 -16.93 -31.70 -7.47
N VAL A 582 -16.30 -30.81 -6.70
CA VAL A 582 -16.25 -29.36 -6.96
C VAL A 582 -14.97 -28.93 -7.68
N LEU A 583 -13.79 -29.30 -7.18
CA LEU A 583 -12.54 -28.73 -7.70
C LEU A 583 -12.09 -29.43 -8.99
N LEU A 584 -12.04 -30.76 -8.97
CA LEU A 584 -11.54 -31.55 -10.11
C LEU A 584 -12.46 -31.39 -11.34
N SER A 585 -13.78 -31.34 -11.15
CA SER A 585 -14.77 -31.11 -12.21
C SER A 585 -14.55 -29.80 -12.97
N HIS A 586 -14.31 -28.69 -12.27
CA HIS A 586 -13.98 -27.40 -12.88
C HIS A 586 -12.57 -27.41 -13.50
N MET A 587 -11.58 -28.02 -12.82
CA MET A 587 -10.21 -28.11 -13.33
C MET A 587 -10.10 -28.88 -14.66
N ILE A 588 -10.96 -29.87 -14.93
CA ILE A 588 -11.04 -30.55 -16.24
C ILE A 588 -11.30 -29.56 -17.38
N THR A 589 -12.11 -28.52 -17.15
CA THR A 589 -12.45 -27.55 -18.20
C THR A 589 -11.24 -26.77 -18.70
N PHE A 590 -10.23 -26.59 -17.84
CA PHE A 590 -9.02 -25.81 -18.15
C PHE A 590 -8.12 -26.49 -19.18
N LEU A 591 -8.16 -27.81 -19.30
CA LEU A 591 -7.45 -28.54 -20.37
C LEU A 591 -8.07 -28.36 -21.77
N ASN A 592 -9.27 -27.78 -21.85
CA ASN A 592 -9.94 -27.49 -23.11
C ASN A 592 -9.69 -26.06 -23.61
N ASP A 593 -9.04 -25.20 -22.82
CA ASP A 593 -8.61 -23.87 -23.28
C ASP A 593 -7.45 -24.04 -24.28
N LYS A 594 -7.70 -23.77 -25.56
CA LYS A 594 -6.68 -23.90 -26.60
C LYS A 594 -5.61 -22.82 -26.51
N ASN A 595 -5.96 -21.63 -26.04
CA ASN A 595 -5.17 -20.41 -26.21
C ASN A 595 -4.13 -20.24 -25.10
N ASP A 596 -4.49 -20.50 -23.85
CA ASP A 596 -3.57 -20.32 -22.72
C ASP A 596 -2.88 -21.62 -22.29
N TRP A 597 -1.62 -21.76 -22.72
CA TRP A 597 -0.77 -22.87 -22.29
C TRP A 597 -0.30 -22.74 -20.83
N HIS A 598 -0.32 -21.56 -20.22
CA HIS A 598 0.07 -21.40 -18.81
C HIS A 598 -0.99 -22.03 -17.90
N LEU A 599 -2.28 -21.76 -18.16
CA LEU A 599 -3.39 -22.39 -17.45
C LEU A 599 -3.37 -23.93 -17.60
N ARG A 600 -3.17 -24.43 -18.83
CA ARG A 600 -2.99 -25.88 -19.08
C ARG A 600 -1.75 -26.46 -18.38
N GLY A 601 -0.67 -25.68 -18.28
CA GLY A 601 0.53 -26.06 -17.53
C GLY A 601 0.28 -26.14 -16.02
N ALA A 602 -0.36 -25.12 -15.44
CA ALA A 602 -0.68 -25.05 -14.02
C ALA A 602 -1.61 -26.18 -13.57
N PHE A 603 -2.49 -26.69 -14.45
CA PHE A 603 -3.23 -27.94 -14.21
C PHE A 603 -2.28 -29.09 -13.87
N PHE A 604 -1.27 -29.36 -14.69
CA PHE A 604 -0.37 -30.50 -14.48
C PHE A 604 0.57 -30.34 -13.28
N ASP A 605 0.95 -29.10 -12.91
CA ASP A 605 1.66 -28.88 -11.63
C ASP A 605 0.74 -29.19 -10.44
N SER A 606 -0.52 -28.74 -10.50
CA SER A 606 -1.47 -28.77 -9.39
C SER A 606 -2.10 -30.15 -9.15
N ILE A 607 -2.36 -30.90 -10.23
CA ILE A 607 -3.15 -32.13 -10.19
C ILE A 607 -2.49 -33.22 -9.33
N VAL A 608 -1.17 -33.21 -9.20
CA VAL A 608 -0.42 -34.12 -8.32
C VAL A 608 -0.85 -33.97 -6.86
N GLY A 609 -1.02 -32.74 -6.37
CA GLY A 609 -1.44 -32.46 -4.99
C GLY A 609 -2.90 -32.84 -4.74
N VAL A 610 -3.79 -32.59 -5.72
CA VAL A 610 -5.19 -33.02 -5.67
C VAL A 610 -5.28 -34.56 -5.63
N ALA A 611 -4.54 -35.23 -6.53
CA ALA A 611 -4.51 -36.69 -6.62
C ALA A 611 -3.93 -37.36 -5.36
N ALA A 612 -2.94 -36.74 -4.70
CA ALA A 612 -2.40 -37.22 -3.44
C ALA A 612 -3.44 -37.22 -2.30
N TYR A 613 -4.36 -36.25 -2.29
CA TYR A 613 -5.40 -36.15 -1.27
C TYR A 613 -6.65 -37.01 -1.56
N VAL A 614 -7.06 -37.11 -2.82
CA VAL A 614 -8.18 -37.98 -3.27
C VAL A 614 -7.75 -39.46 -3.28
N GLY A 615 -6.47 -39.74 -3.52
CA GLY A 615 -5.89 -41.08 -3.54
C GLY A 615 -6.03 -41.80 -4.90
N TRP A 616 -5.59 -43.06 -4.94
CA TRP A 616 -5.45 -43.87 -6.16
C TRP A 616 -6.74 -44.05 -6.97
N GLN A 617 -7.91 -43.87 -6.36
CA GLN A 617 -9.21 -43.95 -7.04
C GLN A 617 -9.34 -42.90 -8.15
N SER A 618 -8.63 -41.77 -8.04
CA SER A 618 -8.54 -40.76 -9.11
C SER A 618 -7.82 -41.24 -10.37
N SER A 619 -7.03 -42.32 -10.32
CA SER A 619 -6.19 -42.78 -11.44
C SER A 619 -6.97 -43.05 -12.74
N SER A 620 -8.20 -43.56 -12.65
CA SER A 620 -9.08 -43.80 -13.81
C SER A 620 -9.59 -42.50 -14.44
N ILE A 621 -9.93 -41.50 -13.63
CA ILE A 621 -10.41 -40.18 -14.06
C ILE A 621 -9.27 -39.36 -14.66
N LEU A 622 -8.08 -39.41 -14.05
CA LEU A 622 -6.92 -38.62 -14.45
C LEU A 622 -6.21 -39.19 -15.69
N LYS A 623 -6.27 -40.50 -15.94
CA LYS A 623 -5.64 -41.16 -17.10
C LYS A 623 -5.89 -40.44 -18.44
N PRO A 624 -7.15 -40.20 -18.90
CA PRO A 624 -7.40 -39.52 -20.16
C PRO A 624 -6.88 -38.07 -20.19
N LEU A 625 -6.93 -37.36 -19.07
CA LEU A 625 -6.45 -35.98 -18.93
C LEU A 625 -4.92 -35.90 -19.08
N LEU A 626 -4.21 -36.88 -18.52
CA LEU A 626 -2.76 -37.01 -18.64
C LEU A 626 -2.36 -37.42 -20.07
N GLN A 627 -3.10 -38.33 -20.71
CA GLN A 627 -2.91 -38.67 -22.13
C GLN A 627 -3.21 -37.49 -23.09
N GLN A 628 -4.16 -36.60 -22.74
CA GLN A 628 -4.40 -35.33 -23.42
C GLN A 628 -3.18 -34.40 -23.29
N GLY A 629 -2.62 -34.24 -22.09
CA GLY A 629 -1.39 -33.46 -21.85
C GLY A 629 -0.15 -33.97 -22.58
N LEU A 630 0.01 -35.30 -22.73
CA LEU A 630 1.07 -35.89 -23.56
C LEU A 630 0.86 -35.67 -25.07
N SER A 631 -0.35 -35.29 -25.49
CA SER A 631 -0.74 -35.11 -26.90
C SER A 631 -0.83 -33.64 -27.32
N ASP A 632 -0.33 -32.72 -26.50
CA ASP A 632 -0.53 -31.27 -26.63
C ASP A 632 0.16 -30.65 -27.88
N VAL A 633 -0.23 -29.41 -28.17
CA VAL A 633 0.34 -28.53 -29.20
C VAL A 633 1.67 -27.94 -28.74
N GLU A 634 1.78 -27.63 -27.45
CA GLU A 634 2.89 -26.91 -26.81
C GLU A 634 3.81 -27.83 -26.00
N GLU A 635 5.10 -27.83 -26.38
CA GLU A 635 6.11 -28.77 -25.85
C GLU A 635 6.35 -28.63 -24.34
N PHE A 636 6.06 -27.46 -23.77
CA PHE A 636 6.19 -27.20 -22.34
C PHE A 636 5.04 -27.77 -21.51
N VAL A 637 3.84 -27.92 -22.09
CA VAL A 637 2.70 -28.59 -21.44
C VAL A 637 2.92 -30.11 -21.41
N ILE A 638 3.46 -30.68 -22.49
CA ILE A 638 3.91 -32.09 -22.53
C ILE A 638 4.94 -32.36 -21.44
N TYR A 639 5.95 -31.48 -21.28
CA TYR A 639 6.94 -31.59 -20.21
C TYR A 639 6.30 -31.58 -18.81
N LYS A 640 5.32 -30.71 -18.55
CA LYS A 640 4.59 -30.69 -17.27
C LYS A 640 3.73 -31.94 -17.05
N ALA A 641 3.07 -32.46 -18.09
CA ALA A 641 2.33 -33.72 -18.00
C ALA A 641 3.24 -34.92 -17.71
N LEU A 642 4.44 -34.97 -18.31
CA LEU A 642 5.48 -35.97 -17.99
C LEU A 642 5.95 -35.85 -16.52
N ASN A 643 6.19 -34.63 -16.04
CA ASN A 643 6.56 -34.38 -14.65
C ASN A 643 5.43 -34.81 -13.67
N ALA A 644 4.18 -34.49 -13.99
CA ALA A 644 3.01 -34.90 -13.22
C ALA A 644 2.88 -36.43 -13.13
N LEU A 645 3.01 -37.13 -14.26
CA LEU A 645 3.02 -38.59 -14.31
C LEU A 645 4.18 -39.20 -13.51
N THR A 646 5.35 -38.57 -13.54
CA THR A 646 6.52 -38.99 -12.75
C THR A 646 6.23 -38.89 -11.26
N CYS A 647 5.75 -37.75 -10.78
CA CYS A 647 5.39 -37.55 -9.36
C CYS A 647 4.22 -38.47 -8.93
N MET A 648 3.20 -38.64 -9.76
CA MET A 648 2.09 -39.57 -9.46
C MET A 648 2.53 -41.03 -9.40
N CYS A 649 3.55 -41.41 -10.18
CA CYS A 649 4.15 -42.74 -10.08
C CYS A 649 4.99 -42.88 -8.80
N GLN A 650 5.82 -41.88 -8.44
CA GLN A 650 6.59 -41.84 -7.18
C GLN A 650 5.71 -41.94 -5.93
N LEU A 651 4.51 -41.35 -5.97
CA LEU A 651 3.53 -41.38 -4.88
C LEU A 651 2.63 -42.64 -4.89
N GLY A 652 2.85 -43.59 -5.80
CA GLY A 652 2.05 -44.81 -5.91
C GLY A 652 0.59 -44.61 -6.34
N LEU A 653 0.25 -43.43 -6.89
CA LEU A 653 -1.13 -43.04 -7.24
C LEU A 653 -1.61 -43.65 -8.56
N LEU A 654 -0.71 -44.26 -9.35
CA LEU A 654 -1.02 -44.92 -10.62
C LEU A 654 -1.08 -46.44 -10.46
N GLN A 655 -2.16 -47.06 -10.96
CA GLN A 655 -2.27 -48.52 -11.01
C GLN A 655 -1.31 -49.12 -12.04
N LYS A 656 -0.72 -50.30 -11.76
CA LYS A 656 0.23 -50.99 -12.66
C LYS A 656 -0.22 -51.10 -14.13
N PRO A 657 -1.50 -51.42 -14.48
CA PRO A 657 -1.93 -51.44 -15.87
C PRO A 657 -1.78 -50.09 -16.58
N HIS A 658 -2.16 -48.99 -15.91
CA HIS A 658 -2.01 -47.64 -16.44
C HIS A 658 -0.54 -47.26 -16.62
N ILE A 659 0.34 -47.68 -15.70
CA ILE A 659 1.79 -47.47 -15.83
C ILE A 659 2.33 -48.14 -17.11
N TYR A 660 1.93 -49.37 -17.42
CA TYR A 660 2.37 -50.06 -18.63
C TYR A 660 1.87 -49.39 -19.92
N GLU A 661 0.65 -48.84 -19.93
CA GLU A 661 0.14 -48.04 -21.05
C GLU A 661 0.94 -46.73 -21.21
N PHE A 662 1.18 -45.99 -20.12
CA PHE A 662 1.97 -44.77 -20.15
C PHE A 662 3.43 -45.02 -20.57
N VAL A 663 4.04 -46.15 -20.22
CA VAL A 663 5.36 -46.56 -20.75
C VAL A 663 5.34 -46.68 -22.27
N SER A 664 4.28 -47.25 -22.85
CA SER A 664 4.13 -47.37 -24.30
C SER A 664 3.88 -46.02 -24.99
N ASP A 665 3.13 -45.11 -24.36
CA ASP A 665 2.90 -43.75 -24.86
C ASP A 665 4.17 -42.87 -24.77
N ILE A 666 5.01 -43.06 -23.74
CA ILE A 666 6.15 -42.17 -23.41
C ILE A 666 7.48 -42.63 -24.00
N ALA A 667 7.71 -43.93 -24.20
CA ALA A 667 8.98 -44.42 -24.76
C ALA A 667 9.41 -43.75 -26.09
N PRO A 668 8.51 -43.42 -27.04
CA PRO A 668 8.86 -42.65 -28.25
C PRO A 668 9.47 -41.27 -27.96
N PHE A 669 9.14 -40.63 -26.83
CA PHE A 669 9.68 -39.31 -26.50
C PHE A 669 11.19 -39.31 -26.18
N LEU A 670 11.80 -40.48 -25.97
CA LEU A 670 13.25 -40.63 -25.81
C LEU A 670 14.05 -40.14 -27.03
N CYS A 671 13.47 -40.12 -28.24
CA CYS A 671 14.11 -39.57 -29.45
C CYS A 671 13.55 -38.20 -29.89
N HIS A 672 12.67 -37.57 -29.11
CA HIS A 672 12.07 -36.27 -29.43
C HIS A 672 13.12 -35.14 -29.53
N PRO A 673 13.01 -34.17 -30.45
CA PRO A 673 14.00 -33.10 -30.59
C PRO A 673 14.05 -32.12 -29.41
N ASN A 674 12.94 -31.89 -28.70
CA ASN A 674 12.95 -31.03 -27.50
C ASN A 674 13.56 -31.77 -26.30
N LEU A 675 14.68 -31.24 -25.80
CA LEU A 675 15.46 -31.78 -24.69
C LEU A 675 14.68 -31.92 -23.36
N TRP A 676 13.75 -31.00 -23.05
CA TRP A 676 12.93 -31.07 -21.83
C TRP A 676 12.01 -32.29 -21.86
N ILE A 677 11.38 -32.55 -23.00
CA ILE A 677 10.52 -33.74 -23.21
C ILE A 677 11.36 -35.02 -23.08
N ARG A 678 12.61 -35.06 -23.58
CA ARG A 678 13.51 -36.21 -23.39
C ARG A 678 13.82 -36.45 -21.90
N TYR A 679 14.16 -35.40 -21.15
CA TYR A 679 14.43 -35.52 -19.71
C TYR A 679 13.19 -35.96 -18.92
N GLY A 680 12.01 -35.41 -19.20
CA GLY A 680 10.75 -35.83 -18.57
C GLY A 680 10.40 -37.29 -18.85
N ALA A 681 10.63 -37.76 -20.09
CA ALA A 681 10.44 -39.17 -20.44
C ALA A 681 11.43 -40.10 -19.72
N VAL A 682 12.71 -39.69 -19.61
CA VAL A 682 13.73 -40.41 -18.83
C VAL A 682 13.36 -40.49 -17.36
N GLY A 683 12.95 -39.39 -16.74
CA GLY A 683 12.55 -39.34 -15.32
C GLY A 683 11.39 -40.30 -15.03
N PHE A 684 10.34 -40.24 -15.85
CA PHE A 684 9.20 -41.18 -15.77
C PHE A 684 9.66 -42.64 -15.88
N ILE A 685 10.44 -42.97 -16.91
CA ILE A 685 10.92 -44.34 -17.15
C ILE A 685 11.82 -44.85 -16.01
N THR A 686 12.67 -43.99 -15.45
CA THR A 686 13.55 -44.30 -14.31
C THR A 686 12.73 -44.57 -13.05
N VAL A 687 11.73 -43.73 -12.75
CA VAL A 687 10.80 -43.93 -11.62
C VAL A 687 10.00 -45.22 -11.78
N VAL A 688 9.51 -45.53 -12.99
CA VAL A 688 8.80 -46.78 -13.26
C VAL A 688 9.72 -47.99 -13.06
N ALA A 689 11.00 -47.91 -13.46
CA ALA A 689 11.98 -48.97 -13.20
C ALA A 689 12.26 -49.18 -11.70
N GLN A 690 12.13 -48.14 -10.86
CA GLN A 690 12.23 -48.24 -9.40
C GLN A 690 10.97 -48.84 -8.74
N HIS A 691 9.78 -48.68 -9.34
CA HIS A 691 8.49 -49.14 -8.80
C HIS A 691 8.07 -50.54 -9.28
N LEU A 692 8.70 -51.05 -10.34
CA LEU A 692 8.49 -52.40 -10.86
C LEU A 692 9.50 -53.40 -10.25
N ASN A 693 9.13 -54.68 -10.20
CA ASN A 693 10.11 -55.71 -9.87
C ASN A 693 11.02 -55.98 -11.08
N ILE A 694 12.17 -56.60 -10.86
CA ILE A 694 13.20 -56.83 -11.89
C ILE A 694 12.65 -57.62 -13.09
N ALA A 695 11.72 -58.56 -12.88
CA ALA A 695 11.10 -59.32 -13.96
C ALA A 695 10.12 -58.45 -14.78
N ASP A 696 9.29 -57.64 -14.14
CA ASP A 696 8.44 -56.64 -14.81
C ASP A 696 9.30 -55.64 -15.62
N VAL A 697 10.47 -55.20 -15.10
CA VAL A 697 11.40 -54.33 -15.85
C VAL A 697 11.91 -55.01 -17.12
N TYR A 698 12.39 -56.26 -17.05
CA TYR A 698 12.89 -56.96 -18.24
C TYR A 698 11.80 -57.42 -19.21
N CYS A 699 10.62 -57.80 -18.72
CA CYS A 699 9.53 -58.36 -19.54
C CYS A 699 8.50 -57.32 -20.01
N LYS A 700 8.40 -56.15 -19.39
CA LYS A 700 7.42 -55.10 -19.74
C LYS A 700 8.05 -53.75 -20.07
N LEU A 701 9.13 -53.32 -19.42
CA LEU A 701 9.76 -52.02 -19.69
C LEU A 701 10.80 -52.11 -20.82
N MET A 702 11.79 -53.00 -20.69
CA MET A 702 12.90 -53.15 -21.66
C MET A 702 12.47 -53.33 -23.13
N PRO A 703 11.41 -54.09 -23.48
CA PRO A 703 10.97 -54.21 -24.88
C PRO A 703 10.63 -52.88 -25.56
N HIS A 704 10.12 -51.89 -24.80
CA HIS A 704 9.83 -50.56 -25.31
C HIS A 704 11.07 -49.65 -25.34
N LEU A 705 12.12 -49.95 -24.57
CA LEU A 705 13.36 -49.15 -24.52
C LEU A 705 14.41 -49.60 -25.54
N ASN A 706 14.46 -50.90 -25.86
CA ASN A 706 15.40 -51.51 -26.81
C ASN A 706 15.50 -50.76 -28.18
N PRO A 707 14.43 -50.21 -28.77
CA PRO A 707 14.53 -49.41 -30.00
C PRO A 707 15.32 -48.10 -29.85
N PHE A 708 15.43 -47.55 -28.64
CA PHE A 708 15.97 -46.20 -28.38
C PHE A 708 17.34 -46.18 -27.69
N ILE A 709 17.79 -47.31 -27.12
CA ILE A 709 19.12 -47.46 -26.50
C ILE A 709 20.18 -47.96 -27.49
N THR A 710 21.45 -47.59 -27.27
CA THR A 710 22.60 -47.99 -28.08
C THR A 710 23.32 -49.25 -27.57
N GLN A 711 23.20 -49.55 -26.28
CA GLN A 711 23.84 -50.67 -25.59
C GLN A 711 22.84 -51.32 -24.61
N PRO A 712 22.98 -52.62 -24.28
CA PRO A 712 22.13 -53.26 -23.27
C PRO A 712 22.46 -52.74 -21.85
N ILE A 713 21.42 -52.49 -21.05
CA ILE A 713 21.53 -51.94 -19.69
C ILE A 713 21.09 -53.00 -18.66
N ILE A 714 21.78 -53.07 -17.51
CA ILE A 714 21.46 -54.02 -16.42
C ILE A 714 20.46 -53.44 -15.42
N GLN A 715 20.60 -52.16 -15.06
CA GLN A 715 19.68 -51.45 -14.17
C GLN A 715 19.39 -50.04 -14.70
N ILE A 716 18.13 -49.62 -14.61
CA ILE A 716 17.62 -48.32 -15.09
C ILE A 716 17.12 -47.50 -13.89
N ASP A 717 17.80 -47.62 -12.75
CA ASP A 717 17.47 -46.98 -11.48
C ASP A 717 17.88 -45.50 -11.43
N LYS A 718 18.69 -45.04 -12.41
CA LYS A 718 19.28 -43.70 -12.45
C LYS A 718 19.16 -43.08 -13.85
N GLU A 719 18.62 -41.86 -13.90
CA GLU A 719 18.40 -41.10 -15.14
C GLU A 719 19.68 -40.93 -15.97
N ILE A 720 20.80 -40.63 -15.30
CA ILE A 720 22.13 -40.43 -15.92
C ILE A 720 22.57 -41.67 -16.72
N VAL A 721 22.29 -42.88 -16.20
CA VAL A 721 22.64 -44.14 -16.87
C VAL A 721 21.84 -44.27 -18.16
N LEU A 722 20.51 -44.09 -18.11
CA LEU A 722 19.66 -44.15 -19.30
C LEU A 722 20.07 -43.10 -20.33
N LEU A 723 20.25 -41.84 -19.92
CA LEU A 723 20.69 -40.73 -20.78
C LEU A 723 21.99 -41.02 -21.52
N SER A 724 22.98 -41.62 -20.85
CA SER A 724 24.29 -41.93 -21.44
C SER A 724 24.24 -42.97 -22.56
N VAL A 725 23.15 -43.75 -22.66
CA VAL A 725 22.99 -44.86 -23.61
C VAL A 725 21.91 -44.57 -24.66
N LEU A 726 21.11 -43.51 -24.54
CA LEU A 726 20.12 -43.14 -25.56
C LEU A 726 20.77 -42.82 -26.91
N LYS A 727 20.09 -43.22 -27.99
CA LYS A 727 20.38 -42.75 -29.35
C LYS A 727 20.19 -41.24 -29.45
N GLU A 728 20.83 -40.63 -30.45
CA GLU A 728 20.62 -39.23 -30.80
C GLU A 728 19.14 -38.95 -31.13
N PRO A 729 18.62 -37.74 -30.86
CA PRO A 729 17.24 -37.38 -31.17
C PRO A 729 16.97 -37.33 -32.68
N VAL A 730 15.73 -37.07 -33.08
CA VAL A 730 15.39 -36.65 -34.45
C VAL A 730 15.92 -35.24 -34.68
N SER A 731 16.43 -34.94 -35.89
CA SER A 731 16.77 -33.56 -36.26
C SER A 731 15.55 -32.63 -36.18
N ARG A 732 15.69 -31.49 -35.49
CA ARG A 732 14.59 -30.51 -35.30
C ARG A 732 13.99 -30.03 -36.62
N SER A 733 14.81 -29.82 -37.65
CA SER A 733 14.36 -29.36 -38.97
C SER A 733 13.46 -30.38 -39.67
N ILE A 734 13.84 -31.67 -39.61
CA ILE A 734 13.09 -32.79 -40.18
C ILE A 734 11.77 -32.97 -39.43
N PHE A 735 11.79 -32.93 -38.11
CA PHE A 735 10.61 -33.05 -37.26
C PHE A 735 9.61 -31.90 -37.51
N ASP A 736 10.05 -30.63 -37.43
CA ASP A 736 9.19 -29.47 -37.64
C ASP A 736 8.65 -29.42 -39.09
N TYR A 737 9.44 -29.86 -40.08
CA TYR A 737 8.98 -29.88 -41.48
C TYR A 737 7.96 -30.99 -41.75
N ALA A 738 8.15 -32.19 -41.18
CA ALA A 738 7.16 -33.26 -41.23
C ALA A 738 5.86 -32.89 -40.49
N LEU A 739 5.95 -32.29 -39.30
CA LEU A 739 4.78 -31.89 -38.49
C LEU A 739 3.93 -30.80 -39.16
N ARG A 740 4.54 -29.93 -39.98
CA ARG A 740 3.86 -28.89 -40.77
C ARG A 740 3.24 -29.38 -42.08
N SER A 741 3.41 -30.65 -42.45
CA SER A 741 2.78 -31.19 -43.66
C SER A 741 1.27 -31.36 -43.49
N LYS A 742 0.49 -31.02 -44.52
CA LYS A 742 -0.97 -31.21 -44.51
C LYS A 742 -1.33 -32.70 -44.55
N ASP A 743 -0.63 -33.46 -45.39
CA ASP A 743 -0.89 -34.88 -45.67
C ASP A 743 0.01 -35.82 -44.86
N ILE A 744 0.26 -35.46 -43.60
CA ILE A 744 1.17 -36.18 -42.68
C ILE A 744 0.79 -37.67 -42.52
N SER A 745 -0.50 -38.01 -42.60
CA SER A 745 -0.99 -39.39 -42.59
C SER A 745 -0.48 -40.21 -43.78
N SER A 746 -0.41 -39.58 -44.96
CA SER A 746 0.03 -40.19 -46.20
C SER A 746 1.57 -40.30 -46.26
N LEU A 747 2.28 -39.33 -45.69
CA LEU A 747 3.72 -39.43 -45.41
C LEU A 747 4.03 -40.66 -44.55
N PHE A 748 3.36 -40.82 -43.41
CA PHE A 748 3.57 -41.99 -42.53
C PHE A 748 3.19 -43.32 -43.19
N ARG A 749 2.15 -43.37 -44.02
CA ARG A 749 1.81 -44.54 -44.84
C ARG A 749 2.97 -44.94 -45.77
N HIS A 750 3.64 -43.97 -46.41
CA HIS A 750 4.78 -44.26 -47.28
C HIS A 750 6.06 -44.62 -46.51
N LEU A 751 6.36 -43.95 -45.38
CA LEU A 751 7.47 -44.34 -44.50
C LEU A 751 7.32 -45.78 -43.99
N LEU A 752 6.10 -46.21 -43.64
CA LEU A 752 5.82 -47.58 -43.22
C LEU A 752 6.05 -48.61 -44.36
N LEU A 753 5.78 -48.24 -45.62
CA LEU A 753 6.11 -49.08 -46.79
C LEU A 753 7.63 -49.18 -47.00
N ARG A 754 8.37 -48.08 -46.84
CA ARG A 754 9.84 -48.08 -46.88
C ARG A 754 10.43 -48.98 -45.79
N GLN A 755 9.93 -48.89 -44.56
CA GLN A 755 10.33 -49.78 -43.46
C GLN A 755 9.99 -51.26 -43.77
N LYS A 756 8.81 -51.55 -44.32
CA LYS A 756 8.46 -52.92 -44.76
C LYS A 756 9.38 -53.46 -45.85
N LYS A 757 9.83 -52.61 -46.80
CA LYS A 757 10.84 -53.00 -47.80
C LYS A 757 12.18 -53.33 -47.13
N ARG A 758 12.66 -52.47 -46.22
CA ARG A 758 13.90 -52.71 -45.45
C ARG A 758 13.85 -54.00 -44.63
N ASN A 759 12.68 -54.33 -44.08
CA ASN A 759 12.45 -55.57 -43.32
C ASN A 759 12.13 -56.80 -44.20
N GLY A 760 12.24 -56.71 -45.53
CA GLY A 760 11.99 -57.83 -46.46
C GLY A 760 10.53 -58.28 -46.59
N LEU A 761 9.57 -57.51 -46.05
CA LEU A 761 8.14 -57.86 -46.02
C LEU A 761 7.41 -57.52 -47.33
N ILE A 762 8.01 -56.70 -48.20
CA ILE A 762 7.53 -56.42 -49.56
C ILE A 762 8.72 -56.38 -50.54
N PRO A 763 8.58 -56.84 -51.81
CA PRO A 763 9.68 -56.84 -52.77
C PRO A 763 10.09 -55.42 -53.20
N GLU A 764 9.10 -54.56 -53.41
CA GLU A 764 9.28 -53.19 -53.87
C GLU A 764 8.32 -52.25 -53.13
N CYS A 765 8.75 -51.00 -52.95
CA CYS A 765 7.92 -49.96 -52.37
C CYS A 765 7.31 -49.15 -53.52
N PRO A 766 5.97 -49.04 -53.63
CA PRO A 766 5.36 -48.24 -54.69
C PRO A 766 5.77 -46.77 -54.58
N ILE A 767 5.91 -46.13 -55.73
CA ILE A 767 6.10 -44.67 -55.86
C ILE A 767 4.89 -43.97 -55.20
N PRO A 768 5.05 -42.82 -54.51
CA PRO A 768 3.91 -42.09 -53.97
C PRO A 768 2.93 -41.71 -55.09
N ASP A 769 1.67 -42.11 -54.94
CA ASP A 769 0.59 -41.83 -55.90
C ASP A 769 0.34 -40.31 -56.08
N ASP A 770 0.70 -39.53 -55.06
CA ASP A 770 0.57 -38.06 -55.02
C ASP A 770 1.94 -37.37 -55.20
N PRO A 771 2.10 -36.48 -56.20
CA PRO A 771 3.34 -35.74 -56.41
C PRO A 771 3.72 -34.81 -55.24
N ALA A 772 2.77 -34.36 -54.42
CA ALA A 772 3.08 -33.56 -53.23
C ALA A 772 3.86 -34.37 -52.19
N ILE A 773 3.50 -35.65 -51.97
CA ILE A 773 4.23 -36.56 -51.09
C ILE A 773 5.63 -36.86 -51.65
N ALA A 774 5.75 -37.07 -52.96
CA ALA A 774 7.04 -37.28 -53.61
C ALA A 774 7.98 -36.07 -53.46
N GLN A 775 7.45 -34.84 -53.58
CA GLN A 775 8.20 -33.61 -53.31
C GLN A 775 8.56 -33.46 -51.83
N LEU A 776 7.64 -33.76 -50.91
CA LEU A 776 7.84 -33.70 -49.46
C LEU A 776 8.99 -34.63 -49.02
N LEU A 777 8.96 -35.89 -49.46
CA LEU A 777 10.01 -36.88 -49.22
C LEU A 777 11.36 -36.45 -49.82
N LYS A 778 11.38 -35.97 -51.07
CA LYS A 778 12.61 -35.45 -51.70
C LYS A 778 13.21 -34.29 -50.90
N LYS A 779 12.38 -33.45 -50.29
CA LYS A 779 12.83 -32.31 -49.48
C LYS A 779 13.33 -32.75 -48.10
N LEU A 780 12.66 -33.70 -47.44
CA LEU A 780 13.13 -34.32 -46.20
C LEU A 780 14.50 -35.01 -46.38
N LEU A 781 14.67 -35.78 -47.46
CA LEU A 781 15.96 -36.39 -47.83
C LEU A 781 17.04 -35.31 -48.09
N SER A 782 16.69 -34.18 -48.72
CA SER A 782 17.62 -33.05 -48.90
C SER A 782 17.98 -32.30 -47.61
N GLN A 783 17.21 -32.48 -46.54
CA GLN A 783 17.53 -31.99 -45.19
C GLN A 783 18.39 -32.98 -44.38
N GLY A 784 18.81 -34.10 -45.01
CA GLY A 784 19.69 -35.11 -44.42
C GLY A 784 18.96 -36.32 -43.83
N MET A 785 17.65 -36.49 -44.04
CA MET A 785 16.87 -37.56 -43.42
C MET A 785 17.45 -38.95 -43.70
N THR A 786 17.93 -39.57 -42.63
CA THR A 786 18.48 -40.94 -42.63
C THR A 786 17.39 -42.00 -42.41
N GLU A 787 17.67 -43.25 -42.76
CA GLU A 787 16.76 -44.38 -42.46
C GLU A 787 16.48 -44.50 -40.94
N ALA A 788 17.49 -44.22 -40.11
CA ALA A 788 17.36 -44.20 -38.66
C ALA A 788 16.44 -43.07 -38.16
N GLU A 789 16.27 -41.99 -38.93
CA GLU A 789 15.28 -40.94 -38.64
C GLU A 789 13.89 -41.29 -39.17
N GLU A 790 13.77 -42.02 -40.29
CA GLU A 790 12.48 -42.61 -40.70
C GLU A 790 11.90 -43.50 -39.59
N ASP A 791 12.74 -44.33 -38.96
CA ASP A 791 12.31 -45.20 -37.85
C ASP A 791 11.97 -44.42 -36.57
N LYS A 792 12.73 -43.37 -36.22
CA LYS A 792 12.37 -42.47 -35.10
C LYS A 792 11.06 -41.70 -35.36
N LEU A 793 10.84 -41.22 -36.59
CA LEU A 793 9.59 -40.57 -36.99
C LEU A 793 8.42 -41.54 -36.93
N LEU A 794 8.60 -42.79 -37.37
CA LEU A 794 7.58 -43.84 -37.28
C LEU A 794 7.24 -44.19 -35.81
N ALA A 795 8.19 -44.11 -34.88
CA ALA A 795 7.91 -44.24 -33.45
C ALA A 795 7.09 -43.04 -32.89
N LEU A 796 7.39 -41.82 -33.34
CA LEU A 796 6.65 -40.60 -32.94
C LEU A 796 5.33 -40.40 -33.71
N LYS A 797 4.98 -41.29 -34.65
CA LYS A 797 3.83 -41.20 -35.57
C LYS A 797 2.53 -40.79 -34.89
N ASP A 798 2.12 -41.53 -33.86
CA ASP A 798 0.78 -41.35 -33.28
C ASP A 798 0.67 -40.09 -32.41
N PHE A 799 1.79 -39.61 -31.86
CA PHE A 799 1.89 -38.27 -31.28
C PHE A 799 1.83 -37.18 -32.36
N MET A 800 2.64 -37.29 -33.42
CA MET A 800 2.69 -36.28 -34.49
C MET A 800 1.34 -36.17 -35.24
N LEU A 801 0.61 -37.27 -35.40
CA LEU A 801 -0.75 -37.28 -35.97
C LEU A 801 -1.78 -36.58 -35.08
N LYS A 802 -1.68 -36.70 -33.75
CA LYS A 802 -2.53 -35.95 -32.80
C LYS A 802 -2.19 -34.46 -32.82
N SER A 803 -0.90 -34.12 -32.67
CA SER A 803 -0.42 -32.73 -32.60
C SER A 803 -0.65 -31.96 -33.92
N ASN A 804 -0.51 -32.62 -35.09
CA ASN A 804 -0.85 -32.03 -36.39
C ASN A 804 -2.35 -31.71 -36.51
N LYS A 805 -3.25 -32.65 -36.13
CA LYS A 805 -4.70 -32.39 -36.10
C LYS A 805 -5.07 -31.26 -35.16
N ALA A 806 -4.45 -31.20 -33.98
CA ALA A 806 -4.66 -30.13 -33.02
C ALA A 806 -4.21 -28.76 -33.60
N LYS A 807 -3.06 -28.71 -34.29
CA LYS A 807 -2.55 -27.50 -34.96
C LYS A 807 -3.43 -27.06 -36.15
N ALA A 808 -3.92 -27.99 -36.97
CA ALA A 808 -4.88 -27.68 -38.04
C ALA A 808 -6.16 -27.03 -37.49
N ASN A 809 -6.74 -27.61 -36.43
CA ASN A 809 -7.93 -27.11 -35.74
C ASN A 809 -7.74 -25.76 -35.01
N ILE A 810 -6.52 -25.20 -34.98
CA ILE A 810 -6.22 -23.85 -34.48
C ILE A 810 -6.09 -22.88 -35.67
N ILE A 811 -5.37 -23.29 -36.73
CA ILE A 811 -5.15 -22.48 -37.94
C ILE A 811 -6.48 -22.08 -38.60
N ASP A 812 -7.43 -23.03 -38.70
CA ASP A 812 -8.76 -22.76 -39.26
C ASP A 812 -9.61 -21.80 -38.39
N GLN A 813 -9.31 -21.67 -37.08
CA GLN A 813 -9.97 -20.68 -36.21
C GLN A 813 -9.30 -19.30 -36.31
N THR A 814 -7.98 -19.22 -36.47
CA THR A 814 -7.28 -17.94 -36.67
C THR A 814 -7.73 -17.21 -37.95
N HIS A 815 -8.06 -17.93 -39.03
CA HIS A 815 -8.58 -17.32 -40.26
C HIS A 815 -9.99 -16.71 -40.14
N LEU A 816 -10.67 -16.88 -39.00
CA LEU A 816 -11.95 -16.22 -38.67
C LEU A 816 -11.82 -15.18 -37.54
N SER A 817 -10.62 -14.98 -37.00
CA SER A 817 -10.39 -14.15 -35.79
C SER A 817 -9.15 -13.24 -35.88
N ASP A 818 -8.73 -12.92 -37.11
CA ASP A 818 -7.51 -12.15 -37.43
C ASP A 818 -7.66 -10.64 -37.11
N GLY A 819 -7.79 -10.35 -35.82
CA GLY A 819 -7.98 -9.01 -35.25
C GLY A 819 -7.63 -8.90 -33.76
N ALA A 820 -7.34 -10.02 -33.08
CA ALA A 820 -6.87 -10.03 -31.70
C ALA A 820 -5.93 -11.22 -31.41
N GLN A 821 -5.01 -11.03 -30.47
CA GLN A 821 -4.15 -12.08 -29.88
C GLN A 821 -3.07 -12.74 -30.77
N SER A 822 -2.49 -11.98 -31.72
CA SER A 822 -1.04 -12.12 -31.95
C SER A 822 -0.29 -11.25 -30.94
N GLY A 823 0.61 -11.85 -30.15
CA GLY A 823 1.52 -11.11 -29.27
C GLY A 823 2.63 -10.34 -30.01
N VAL A 824 2.68 -10.46 -31.34
CA VAL A 824 3.62 -9.72 -32.20
C VAL A 824 2.91 -8.50 -32.77
N ILE A 825 3.29 -7.32 -32.28
CA ILE A 825 2.85 -6.04 -32.85
C ILE A 825 3.57 -5.83 -34.19
N ASP A 826 2.86 -6.00 -35.32
CA ASP A 826 3.38 -5.61 -36.62
C ASP A 826 3.40 -4.09 -36.76
N LEU A 827 4.58 -3.51 -36.52
CA LEU A 827 4.85 -2.08 -36.64
C LEU A 827 4.53 -1.53 -38.05
N GLY A 828 4.54 -2.38 -39.09
CA GLY A 828 4.12 -2.03 -40.45
C GLY A 828 2.64 -1.67 -40.53
N THR A 829 1.76 -2.47 -39.91
CA THR A 829 0.30 -2.18 -39.89
C THR A 829 -0.06 -0.93 -39.10
N LEU A 830 0.75 -0.55 -38.11
CA LEU A 830 0.63 0.71 -37.36
C LEU A 830 1.27 1.92 -38.06
N GLY A 831 1.84 1.75 -39.25
CA GLY A 831 2.55 2.82 -39.98
C GLY A 831 3.88 3.27 -39.33
N ILE A 832 4.38 2.51 -38.36
CA ILE A 832 5.61 2.83 -37.62
C ILE A 832 6.80 2.28 -38.39
N THR A 833 7.41 3.13 -39.21
CA THR A 833 8.66 2.80 -39.91
C THR A 833 9.82 2.68 -38.92
N GLY A 834 10.11 1.44 -38.50
CA GLY A 834 11.21 1.12 -37.61
C GLY A 834 12.56 1.58 -38.18
N ARG A 835 13.28 2.40 -37.41
CA ARG A 835 14.67 2.78 -37.72
C ARG A 835 15.62 2.03 -36.80
N GLN A 836 16.32 1.04 -37.36
CA GLN A 836 17.47 0.43 -36.70
C GLN A 836 18.60 1.47 -36.58
N VAL A 837 19.22 1.52 -35.40
CA VAL A 837 20.41 2.35 -35.13
C VAL A 837 21.39 1.47 -34.36
N ASP A 838 22.53 1.15 -34.96
CA ASP A 838 23.54 0.31 -34.31
C ASP A 838 24.29 1.13 -33.24
N LEU A 839 24.23 0.67 -31.99
CA LEU A 839 24.69 1.40 -30.81
C LEU A 839 26.21 1.35 -30.57
N ILE A 840 27.02 0.90 -31.54
CA ILE A 840 28.46 0.65 -31.37
C ILE A 840 29.29 1.28 -32.49
N LYS A 841 29.50 2.60 -32.41
CA LYS A 841 30.76 3.26 -32.82
C LYS A 841 31.07 4.43 -31.86
N PRO A 842 32.32 4.60 -31.43
CA PRO A 842 32.71 5.74 -30.58
C PRO A 842 32.66 7.06 -31.38
N LYS A 843 32.48 8.18 -30.68
CA LYS A 843 32.66 9.51 -31.26
C LYS A 843 34.13 9.68 -31.70
N GLN A 844 34.31 10.32 -32.85
CA GLN A 844 35.56 11.01 -33.19
C GLN A 844 35.18 12.43 -33.64
N GLU A 845 36.01 13.42 -33.30
CA GLU A 845 35.66 14.84 -33.44
C GLU A 845 35.88 15.38 -34.86
N SER A 846 35.44 16.61 -35.09
CA SER A 846 35.30 17.25 -36.39
C SER A 846 36.63 17.69 -37.03
N GLU A 847 36.76 17.49 -38.34
CA GLU A 847 37.46 18.44 -39.23
C GLU A 847 36.47 19.02 -40.25
N ASP A 848 36.54 20.33 -40.48
CA ASP A 848 35.66 21.08 -41.38
C ASP A 848 36.44 21.58 -42.61
N LYS A 849 36.18 21.02 -43.80
CA LYS A 849 36.84 21.42 -45.06
C LYS A 849 35.83 21.60 -46.21
N ARG A 850 36.00 22.68 -46.95
CA ARG A 850 34.94 23.39 -47.70
C ARG A 850 34.79 22.98 -49.17
N ALA A 851 33.54 22.72 -49.57
CA ALA A 851 32.85 23.18 -50.79
C ALA A 851 33.43 22.97 -52.21
N ARG A 852 32.58 22.50 -53.13
CA ARG A 852 32.04 23.33 -54.26
C ARG A 852 30.96 22.65 -55.15
N LYS A 853 29.92 23.44 -55.48
CA LYS A 853 29.15 23.52 -56.76
C LYS A 853 28.34 22.32 -57.34
N HIS A 854 27.00 22.51 -57.44
CA HIS A 854 26.23 22.90 -58.67
C HIS A 854 26.40 22.09 -59.99
N THR A 855 25.39 21.73 -60.82
CA THR A 855 23.88 21.84 -60.81
C THR A 855 23.23 21.05 -61.99
N LYS A 856 21.87 21.05 -62.10
CA LYS A 856 21.01 20.85 -63.32
C LYS A 856 20.88 19.38 -63.82
N GLN A 857 19.83 18.87 -64.51
CA GLN A 857 18.43 19.27 -64.89
C GLN A 857 17.72 18.01 -65.50
N ASP A 858 16.40 17.85 -65.74
CA ASP A 858 15.12 18.55 -65.42
C ASP A 858 13.88 17.60 -65.66
N SER A 859 12.67 18.18 -65.78
CA SER A 859 11.47 17.79 -66.57
C SER A 859 10.44 16.75 -66.07
N ASN A 860 9.29 17.23 -65.55
CA ASN A 860 7.96 17.32 -66.23
C ASN A 860 7.51 16.17 -67.18
N LEU A 861 6.22 15.74 -67.27
CA LEU A 861 4.91 16.30 -66.83
C LEU A 861 3.80 15.20 -66.76
N ASN A 862 2.64 15.54 -66.15
CA ASN A 862 1.21 15.16 -66.38
C ASN A 862 0.79 14.10 -67.46
N GLU A 863 -0.36 13.40 -67.37
CA GLU A 863 -1.43 13.29 -66.35
C GLU A 863 -2.31 12.01 -66.55
N GLU A 864 -3.40 11.92 -65.77
CA GLU A 864 -4.59 11.06 -65.89
C GLU A 864 -4.83 10.31 -67.23
N TRP A 865 -4.80 8.97 -67.20
CA TRP A 865 -5.70 8.05 -67.95
C TRP A 865 -5.33 6.57 -67.67
N LYS A 866 -5.55 6.07 -66.44
CA LYS A 866 -5.44 4.63 -66.12
C LYS A 866 -6.14 4.16 -64.83
N SER A 867 -7.19 4.87 -64.40
CA SER A 867 -8.01 4.51 -63.22
C SER A 867 -9.11 3.48 -63.53
N MET A 868 -9.01 2.73 -64.62
CA MET A 868 -9.97 1.68 -65.00
C MET A 868 -9.24 0.43 -65.51
N PHE A 869 -9.76 -0.73 -65.11
CA PHE A 869 -9.33 -2.10 -65.44
C PHE A 869 -7.97 -2.55 -64.85
N ALA A 870 -7.99 -3.74 -64.27
CA ALA A 870 -6.86 -4.42 -63.61
C ALA A 870 -6.50 -5.71 -64.40
N PRO A 871 -5.91 -6.74 -63.75
CA PRO A 871 -4.48 -7.01 -63.50
C PRO A 871 -3.97 -8.04 -64.57
N PRO A 872 -3.06 -9.03 -64.35
CA PRO A 872 -2.07 -9.32 -63.28
C PRO A 872 -0.66 -9.68 -63.86
N THR A 873 0.08 -10.57 -63.17
CA THR A 873 1.20 -11.45 -63.62
C THR A 873 2.67 -10.94 -63.70
N VAL A 874 3.43 -11.41 -62.70
CA VAL A 874 4.80 -12.01 -62.65
C VAL A 874 5.14 -12.99 -63.83
N PRO A 875 6.38 -13.58 -63.98
CA PRO A 875 7.68 -13.44 -63.26
C PRO A 875 9.01 -13.50 -64.11
N SER A 876 10.17 -13.58 -63.42
CA SER A 876 11.38 -14.42 -63.73
C SER A 876 12.50 -13.88 -64.67
N VAL A 877 13.79 -13.89 -64.27
CA VAL A 877 14.90 -14.92 -64.46
C VAL A 877 15.62 -14.79 -65.82
N LEU A 878 16.94 -14.96 -66.02
CA LEU A 878 18.13 -15.43 -65.23
C LEU A 878 18.99 -14.22 -64.72
N ALA A 879 20.22 -14.26 -64.14
CA ALA A 879 21.35 -15.21 -63.92
C ALA A 879 22.22 -15.61 -65.16
N PRO A 880 23.43 -16.23 -65.04
CA PRO A 880 24.29 -16.52 -63.87
C PRO A 880 25.79 -16.09 -64.00
N GLU A 881 26.63 -16.49 -63.01
CA GLU A 881 28.09 -16.77 -63.06
C GLU A 881 29.14 -15.67 -63.41
N GLY A 882 30.38 -15.70 -62.89
CA GLY A 882 30.95 -16.58 -61.85
C GLY A 882 32.46 -16.40 -61.59
N ALA A 883 32.95 -16.97 -60.47
CA ALA A 883 34.38 -17.15 -60.07
C ALA A 883 35.25 -15.89 -59.77
N ALA A 884 36.35 -15.94 -58.99
CA ALA A 884 36.73 -16.75 -57.82
C ALA A 884 38.04 -16.21 -57.19
N THR A 885 38.23 -16.28 -55.85
CA THR A 885 39.50 -16.62 -55.14
C THR A 885 39.40 -16.51 -53.60
N GLN A 886 40.30 -17.19 -52.89
CA GLN A 886 40.53 -17.16 -51.43
C GLN A 886 42.06 -17.34 -51.20
N PRO A 887 42.67 -16.86 -50.09
CA PRO A 887 42.69 -17.67 -48.85
C PRO A 887 42.82 -16.94 -47.47
N ARG A 888 42.35 -17.65 -46.43
CA ARG A 888 42.66 -17.59 -44.97
C ARG A 888 43.75 -16.64 -44.45
N LYS A 889 43.46 -15.93 -43.33
CA LYS A 889 43.97 -16.31 -41.98
C LYS A 889 43.27 -15.62 -40.78
N VAL A 890 43.35 -16.35 -39.66
CA VAL A 890 42.70 -16.25 -38.33
C VAL A 890 43.10 -15.03 -37.46
N THR A 891 42.14 -14.51 -36.68
CA THR A 891 42.31 -14.06 -35.27
C THR A 891 41.02 -14.32 -34.47
N ALA A 892 41.11 -14.43 -33.14
CA ALA A 892 40.04 -14.94 -32.26
C ALA A 892 39.14 -13.86 -31.63
N ALA A 893 38.01 -14.28 -31.07
CA ALA A 893 37.11 -13.46 -30.25
C ALA A 893 37.22 -13.83 -28.75
N PRO A 894 37.11 -12.87 -27.81
CA PRO A 894 37.15 -13.13 -26.37
C PRO A 894 35.80 -13.61 -25.84
N ALA A 895 35.83 -14.47 -24.82
CA ALA A 895 34.63 -14.95 -24.12
C ALA A 895 34.23 -14.01 -22.97
N VAL A 896 32.92 -13.89 -22.72
CA VAL A 896 32.38 -13.24 -21.51
C VAL A 896 32.34 -14.27 -20.38
N GLN A 897 32.87 -13.90 -19.20
CA GLN A 897 32.93 -14.79 -18.04
C GLN A 897 31.59 -14.86 -17.31
N VAL A 898 31.09 -16.07 -17.09
CA VAL A 898 30.01 -16.33 -16.13
C VAL A 898 30.65 -16.63 -14.77
N VAL A 899 30.43 -15.75 -13.78
CA VAL A 899 30.89 -15.98 -12.41
C VAL A 899 29.94 -16.97 -11.73
N GLN A 900 30.34 -18.24 -11.72
CA GLN A 900 29.71 -19.24 -10.86
C GLN A 900 30.28 -19.12 -9.44
N SER A 901 29.40 -19.11 -8.45
CA SER A 901 29.74 -19.45 -7.06
C SER A 901 28.85 -20.60 -6.62
N MET A 902 29.45 -21.66 -6.07
CA MET A 902 28.74 -22.86 -5.62
C MET A 902 28.99 -23.11 -4.15
N THR A 903 27.96 -22.90 -3.33
CA THR A 903 27.80 -23.48 -2.00
C THR A 903 26.33 -23.86 -1.84
N GLY A 904 26.04 -25.10 -1.43
CA GLY A 904 24.69 -25.67 -1.52
C GLY A 904 23.79 -25.35 -0.32
N ALA A 905 22.62 -24.80 -0.60
CA ALA A 905 21.43 -24.86 0.27
C ALA A 905 20.17 -24.75 -0.61
N SER A 906 19.12 -25.51 -0.28
CA SER A 906 17.87 -25.53 -1.06
C SER A 906 17.02 -24.28 -0.80
N THR A 907 16.86 -23.42 -1.80
CA THR A 907 15.94 -22.27 -1.75
C THR A 907 15.10 -22.17 -3.02
N TYR A 908 13.79 -21.99 -2.85
CA TYR A 908 12.87 -21.74 -3.96
C TYR A 908 13.16 -20.36 -4.56
N GLN A 909 13.84 -20.32 -5.71
CA GLN A 909 13.99 -19.09 -6.48
C GLN A 909 12.63 -18.68 -7.09
N ARG A 910 11.94 -17.78 -6.39
CA ARG A 910 10.72 -17.10 -6.85
C ARG A 910 11.02 -16.42 -8.18
N ARG A 911 10.45 -16.94 -9.28
CA ARG A 911 10.69 -16.44 -10.66
C ARG A 911 10.14 -15.03 -10.82
N VAL A 912 10.96 -14.03 -10.52
CA VAL A 912 10.73 -12.64 -10.94
C VAL A 912 11.06 -12.58 -12.44
N THR A 913 10.06 -12.24 -13.27
CA THR A 913 10.30 -11.96 -14.68
C THR A 913 11.25 -10.76 -14.81
N THR A 914 12.17 -10.78 -15.77
CA THR A 914 13.17 -9.69 -15.92
C THR A 914 12.48 -8.34 -16.06
N CYS A 915 11.38 -8.27 -16.84
CA CYS A 915 10.54 -7.09 -16.97
C CYS A 915 9.99 -6.54 -15.63
N LYS A 916 9.77 -7.39 -14.61
CA LYS A 916 9.35 -6.95 -13.27
C LYS A 916 10.53 -6.39 -12.46
N ALA A 917 11.70 -7.01 -12.55
CA ALA A 917 12.92 -6.48 -11.95
C ALA A 917 13.35 -5.15 -12.60
N GLU A 918 13.32 -5.09 -13.93
CA GLU A 918 13.57 -3.89 -14.75
C GLU A 918 12.55 -2.80 -14.47
N LEU A 919 11.25 -3.11 -14.35
CA LEU A 919 10.23 -2.15 -13.95
C LEU A 919 10.42 -1.67 -12.51
N GLN A 920 10.80 -2.55 -11.57
CA GLN A 920 11.15 -2.15 -10.20
C GLN A 920 12.38 -1.26 -10.19
N GLN A 921 13.41 -1.56 -10.98
CA GLN A 921 14.62 -0.75 -11.11
C GLN A 921 14.33 0.60 -11.79
N LEU A 922 13.46 0.65 -12.80
CA LEU A 922 13.02 1.88 -13.46
C LEU A 922 12.14 2.74 -12.53
N VAL A 923 11.22 2.12 -11.78
CA VAL A 923 10.39 2.81 -10.79
C VAL A 923 11.25 3.32 -9.63
N GLN A 924 12.25 2.55 -9.19
CA GLN A 924 13.23 2.97 -8.20
C GLN A 924 14.06 4.15 -8.72
N GLN A 925 14.65 4.04 -9.92
CA GLN A 925 15.39 5.12 -10.56
C GLN A 925 14.52 6.37 -10.81
N LYS A 926 13.21 6.21 -11.07
CA LYS A 926 12.27 7.35 -11.20
C LYS A 926 11.84 7.93 -9.86
N ARG A 927 11.76 7.13 -8.80
CA ARG A 927 11.58 7.62 -7.42
C ARG A 927 12.84 8.32 -6.91
N GLU A 928 14.02 7.80 -7.22
CA GLU A 928 15.32 8.44 -6.95
C GLU A 928 15.47 9.73 -7.76
N GLN A 929 15.13 9.74 -9.05
CA GLN A 929 15.08 10.98 -9.85
C GLN A 929 14.08 11.98 -9.26
N CYS A 930 12.86 11.56 -8.91
CA CYS A 930 11.85 12.46 -8.33
C CYS A 930 12.24 12.95 -6.94
N ASN A 931 12.91 12.14 -6.12
CA ASN A 931 13.47 12.55 -4.84
C ASN A 931 14.71 13.44 -5.00
N ALA A 932 15.54 13.23 -6.03
CA ALA A 932 16.66 14.10 -6.37
C ALA A 932 16.17 15.44 -6.96
N GLU A 933 15.10 15.45 -7.74
CA GLU A 933 14.42 16.66 -8.21
C GLU A 933 13.70 17.39 -7.07
N ARG A 934 13.08 16.66 -6.13
CA ARG A 934 12.48 17.24 -4.91
C ARG A 934 13.57 17.75 -3.95
N MET A 935 14.68 17.05 -3.77
CA MET A 935 15.82 17.52 -2.98
C MET A 935 16.50 18.70 -3.67
N ALA A 936 16.72 18.68 -4.98
CA ALA A 936 17.24 19.82 -5.72
C ALA A 936 16.29 21.03 -5.61
N LYS A 937 14.98 20.81 -5.70
CA LYS A 937 13.97 21.85 -5.49
C LYS A 937 13.95 22.36 -4.04
N GLN A 938 14.05 21.49 -3.03
CA GLN A 938 14.21 21.89 -1.63
C GLN A 938 15.55 22.61 -1.39
N MET A 939 16.62 22.25 -2.11
CA MET A 939 17.91 22.95 -2.08
C MET A 939 17.86 24.28 -2.85
N MET A 940 16.97 24.45 -3.84
CA MET A 940 16.67 25.75 -4.44
C MET A 940 15.70 26.59 -3.60
N GLU A 941 14.90 25.96 -2.74
CA GLU A 941 13.98 26.59 -1.78
C GLU A 941 14.67 26.92 -0.44
N SER A 942 15.82 26.30 -0.13
CA SER A 942 16.64 26.54 1.07
C SER A 942 18.02 27.14 0.80
N ALA A 943 18.50 27.16 -0.45
CA ALA A 943 19.55 28.08 -0.87
C ALA A 943 18.92 29.48 -1.01
N GLU A 944 18.99 30.27 0.05
CA GLU A 944 18.62 31.67 0.01
C GLU A 944 19.49 32.43 -1.01
N TRP A 945 18.88 32.80 -2.14
CA TRP A 945 19.01 34.15 -2.69
C TRP A 945 20.44 34.64 -3.06
N GLU A 946 21.14 33.96 -3.98
CA GLU A 946 22.31 34.57 -4.65
C GLU A 946 21.92 35.75 -5.58
N SER A 947 20.63 35.92 -5.87
CA SER A 947 20.09 37.23 -6.24
C SER A 947 20.27 38.18 -5.05
N ARG A 948 21.28 39.07 -5.11
CA ARG A 948 21.54 40.09 -4.07
C ARG A 948 20.23 40.71 -3.57
N PRO A 949 19.97 40.76 -2.25
CA PRO A 949 18.72 41.31 -1.74
C PRO A 949 18.55 42.74 -2.26
N PRO A 950 17.36 43.10 -2.77
CA PRO A 950 17.15 44.45 -3.28
C PRO A 950 17.30 45.44 -2.12
N LEU A 951 17.94 46.59 -2.39
CA LEU A 951 18.39 47.53 -1.36
C LEU A 951 17.28 47.84 -0.34
N PRO A 952 17.58 47.92 0.97
CA PRO A 952 16.58 48.18 2.01
C PRO A 952 15.70 49.40 1.67
N GLY A 953 14.38 49.16 1.58
CA GLY A 953 13.41 50.14 1.10
C GLY A 953 12.98 49.98 -0.37
N TRP A 954 13.50 49.00 -1.12
CA TRP A 954 12.94 48.65 -2.42
C TRP A 954 11.56 48.02 -2.26
N HIS A 955 10.57 48.61 -2.92
CA HIS A 955 9.25 48.05 -3.10
C HIS A 955 8.82 48.28 -4.56
N PRO A 956 7.96 47.44 -5.15
CA PRO A 956 7.39 47.72 -6.47
C PRO A 956 6.58 49.01 -6.40
N LYS A 957 6.98 50.02 -7.20
CA LYS A 957 6.42 51.38 -7.15
C LYS A 957 5.08 51.56 -7.87
N GLY A 958 4.46 50.47 -8.33
CA GLY A 958 3.26 50.50 -9.20
C GLY A 958 3.51 51.13 -10.59
N LEU A 959 4.77 51.44 -10.94
CA LEU A 959 5.15 52.07 -12.19
C LEU A 959 4.97 51.11 -13.37
N LEU A 960 4.14 51.50 -14.33
CA LEU A 960 3.94 50.78 -15.58
C LEU A 960 5.19 50.88 -16.47
N VAL A 961 5.85 49.76 -16.73
CA VAL A 961 7.08 49.69 -17.53
C VAL A 961 6.76 49.72 -19.04
N ALA A 962 5.79 48.94 -19.51
CA ALA A 962 5.44 48.83 -20.93
C ALA A 962 4.00 48.36 -21.15
N HIS A 963 3.40 48.74 -22.29
CA HIS A 963 2.23 48.08 -22.86
C HIS A 963 2.65 47.15 -24.02
N LEU A 964 2.20 45.89 -24.00
CA LEU A 964 2.57 44.86 -24.98
C LEU A 964 1.39 44.49 -25.88
N HIS A 965 1.15 45.28 -26.92
CA HIS A 965 -0.03 45.20 -27.79
C HIS A 965 0.03 44.15 -28.92
N GLU A 966 0.96 43.19 -28.91
CA GLU A 966 1.11 42.26 -30.05
C GLU A 966 0.13 41.07 -30.05
N HIS A 967 -0.48 40.73 -28.91
CA HIS A 967 -1.48 39.66 -28.86
C HIS A 967 -2.86 40.18 -29.29
N LYS A 968 -3.55 39.40 -30.13
CA LYS A 968 -4.85 39.77 -30.72
C LYS A 968 -6.05 39.24 -29.94
N SER A 969 -5.82 38.50 -28.86
CA SER A 969 -6.84 37.94 -27.98
C SER A 969 -6.28 37.73 -26.57
N ALA A 970 -7.13 37.33 -25.62
CA ALA A 970 -6.76 37.17 -24.22
C ALA A 970 -5.52 36.28 -24.02
N VAL A 971 -4.58 36.76 -23.20
CA VAL A 971 -3.35 36.06 -22.82
C VAL A 971 -3.66 35.10 -21.68
N ASN A 972 -3.48 33.80 -21.91
CA ASN A 972 -3.89 32.74 -20.99
C ASN A 972 -2.80 32.38 -19.96
N ARG A 973 -1.52 32.56 -20.30
CA ARG A 973 -0.40 32.26 -19.39
C ARG A 973 0.86 33.05 -19.75
N ILE A 974 1.65 33.34 -18.71
CA ILE A 974 3.00 33.91 -18.77
C ILE A 974 3.96 33.00 -17.98
N ARG A 975 5.18 32.80 -18.47
CA ARG A 975 6.31 32.19 -17.72
C ARG A 975 7.61 32.92 -18.01
N VAL A 976 8.48 33.04 -17.01
CA VAL A 976 9.85 33.53 -17.16
C VAL A 976 10.76 32.33 -17.43
N SER A 977 11.88 32.55 -18.11
CA SER A 977 12.98 31.57 -18.23
C SER A 977 13.75 31.42 -16.92
N ASP A 978 14.46 30.29 -16.80
CA ASP A 978 15.33 29.97 -15.67
C ASP A 978 16.49 30.99 -15.56
N GLU A 979 16.98 31.47 -16.72
CA GLU A 979 18.02 32.50 -16.87
C GLU A 979 17.50 33.95 -16.67
N HIS A 980 16.20 34.13 -16.40
CA HIS A 980 15.48 35.41 -16.21
C HIS A 980 15.57 36.50 -17.32
N SER A 981 16.41 36.30 -18.33
CA SER A 981 16.63 37.21 -19.46
C SER A 981 15.45 37.29 -20.45
N ILE A 982 14.64 36.23 -20.54
CA ILE A 982 13.46 36.17 -21.41
C ILE A 982 12.22 35.68 -20.67
N PHE A 983 11.04 36.05 -21.17
CA PHE A 983 9.76 35.49 -20.75
C PHE A 983 8.86 35.15 -21.95
N ALA A 984 7.94 34.22 -21.76
CA ALA A 984 7.05 33.69 -22.79
C ALA A 984 5.58 33.92 -22.42
N THR A 985 4.76 34.28 -23.41
CA THR A 985 3.30 34.48 -23.27
C THR A 985 2.53 33.64 -24.29
N CYS A 986 1.36 33.12 -23.92
CA CYS A 986 0.44 32.45 -24.86
C CYS A 986 -0.95 33.06 -24.84
N SER A 987 -1.65 33.02 -25.98
CA SER A 987 -2.95 33.66 -26.15
C SER A 987 -3.96 32.76 -26.90
N ASN A 988 -5.24 33.09 -26.74
CA ASN A 988 -6.29 32.56 -27.61
C ASN A 988 -6.16 33.02 -29.08
N ASP A 989 -5.23 33.91 -29.43
CA ASP A 989 -4.91 34.23 -30.84
C ASP A 989 -4.14 33.13 -31.58
N GLY A 990 -3.87 31.99 -30.94
CA GLY A 990 -3.16 30.84 -31.50
C GLY A 990 -1.64 31.02 -31.53
N THR A 991 -1.12 32.09 -30.91
CA THR A 991 0.32 32.39 -30.88
C THR A 991 0.95 32.26 -29.50
N VAL A 992 2.26 31.97 -29.52
CA VAL A 992 3.18 32.12 -28.39
C VAL A 992 4.23 33.16 -28.75
N LYS A 993 4.52 34.07 -27.84
CA LYS A 993 5.48 35.16 -28.02
C LYS A 993 6.57 35.09 -26.96
N ILE A 994 7.82 35.31 -27.37
CA ILE A 994 8.99 35.40 -26.50
C ILE A 994 9.41 36.87 -26.42
N TRP A 995 9.71 37.33 -25.21
CA TRP A 995 10.01 38.71 -24.87
C TRP A 995 11.34 38.77 -24.11
N ASP A 996 12.07 39.86 -24.30
CA ASP A 996 13.35 40.15 -23.65
C ASP A 996 13.09 41.13 -22.51
N SER A 997 13.48 40.78 -21.29
CA SER A 997 13.23 41.61 -20.10
C SER A 997 14.12 42.86 -20.09
N GLN A 998 15.40 42.70 -20.44
CA GLN A 998 16.41 43.78 -20.42
C GLN A 998 16.07 44.88 -21.43
N LYS A 999 15.50 44.53 -22.59
CA LYS A 999 15.05 45.50 -23.60
C LYS A 999 13.85 46.35 -23.16
N MET A 1000 13.14 45.99 -22.09
CA MET A 1000 12.01 46.75 -21.56
C MET A 1000 12.40 47.78 -20.48
N GLU A 1001 13.59 47.67 -19.87
CA GLU A 1001 14.08 48.63 -18.88
C GLU A 1001 14.89 49.78 -19.51
N GLY A 1002 15.33 49.63 -20.76
CA GLY A 1002 16.11 50.62 -21.49
C GLY A 1002 15.28 51.73 -22.13
N LYS A 1003 15.92 52.86 -22.48
CA LYS A 1003 15.31 54.01 -23.22
C LYS A 1003 14.92 53.72 -24.68
N THR A 1004 14.74 52.45 -25.06
CA THR A 1004 14.51 51.99 -26.44
C THR A 1004 13.02 51.73 -26.70
N THR A 1005 12.40 52.56 -27.54
CA THR A 1005 10.95 52.67 -27.80
C THR A 1005 10.28 51.47 -28.50
N THR A 1006 10.93 50.30 -28.58
CA THR A 1006 10.48 49.15 -29.39
C THR A 1006 10.13 47.94 -28.54
N THR A 1007 8.95 47.98 -27.90
CA THR A 1007 8.39 46.90 -27.05
C THR A 1007 7.81 45.73 -27.87
N ARG A 1008 8.61 45.15 -28.78
CA ARG A 1008 8.22 44.04 -29.65
C ARG A 1008 8.71 42.68 -29.15
N SER A 1009 8.03 41.61 -29.55
CA SER A 1009 8.47 40.24 -29.27
C SER A 1009 9.72 39.87 -30.06
N VAL A 1010 10.61 39.09 -29.44
CA VAL A 1010 11.85 38.56 -30.06
C VAL A 1010 11.52 37.45 -31.05
N LEU A 1011 10.56 36.59 -30.68
CA LEU A 1011 10.06 35.48 -31.48
C LEU A 1011 8.54 35.40 -31.34
N THR A 1012 7.85 35.08 -32.44
CA THR A 1012 6.43 34.73 -32.45
C THR A 1012 6.23 33.39 -33.17
N TYR A 1013 5.65 32.43 -32.47
CA TYR A 1013 5.23 31.14 -33.02
C TYR A 1013 3.73 31.17 -33.27
N SER A 1014 3.31 30.97 -34.53
CA SER A 1014 1.91 31.16 -34.98
C SER A 1014 1.28 29.94 -35.64
N ARG A 1015 1.92 28.76 -35.58
CA ARG A 1015 1.44 27.50 -36.20
C ARG A 1015 1.07 26.43 -35.18
N ILE A 1016 0.69 26.84 -33.97
CA ILE A 1016 0.42 25.91 -32.86
C ILE A 1016 -0.95 25.23 -33.05
N GLY A 1017 -1.94 25.98 -33.56
CA GLY A 1017 -3.27 25.46 -33.87
C GLY A 1017 -4.15 25.32 -32.63
N GLY A 1018 -5.43 25.68 -32.75
CA GLY A 1018 -6.31 25.87 -31.58
C GLY A 1018 -5.90 27.09 -30.74
N HIS A 1019 -6.54 27.27 -29.59
CA HIS A 1019 -6.26 28.36 -28.66
C HIS A 1019 -5.31 27.90 -27.54
N VAL A 1020 -4.16 28.57 -27.41
CA VAL A 1020 -3.07 28.09 -26.54
C VAL A 1020 -3.33 28.39 -25.07
N LYS A 1021 -3.66 27.37 -24.27
CA LYS A 1021 -4.08 27.54 -22.86
C LYS A 1021 -2.95 27.55 -21.85
N THR A 1022 -1.83 26.86 -22.13
CA THR A 1022 -0.67 26.83 -21.22
C THR A 1022 0.64 26.64 -21.96
N LEU A 1023 1.72 27.13 -21.32
CA LEU A 1023 3.10 27.00 -21.73
C LEU A 1023 4.00 26.77 -20.50
N THR A 1024 5.14 26.11 -20.68
CA THR A 1024 6.24 26.03 -19.71
C THR A 1024 7.58 25.90 -20.41
N PHE A 1025 8.64 26.42 -19.82
CA PHE A 1025 10.01 26.07 -20.22
C PHE A 1025 10.33 24.64 -19.79
N CYS A 1026 11.26 24.02 -20.50
CA CYS A 1026 11.90 22.75 -20.17
C CYS A 1026 13.39 23.00 -19.89
N GLN A 1027 14.04 22.09 -19.15
CA GLN A 1027 15.38 22.25 -18.56
C GLN A 1027 16.38 23.00 -19.46
N GLY A 1028 16.98 24.06 -18.91
CA GLY A 1028 17.96 24.92 -19.60
C GLY A 1028 17.34 26.00 -20.50
N SER A 1029 16.03 26.25 -20.39
CA SER A 1029 15.27 27.27 -21.14
C SER A 1029 15.35 27.22 -22.69
N HIS A 1030 16.07 26.26 -23.28
CA HIS A 1030 16.23 26.08 -24.73
C HIS A 1030 14.98 25.54 -25.43
N TYR A 1031 14.02 24.99 -24.68
CA TYR A 1031 12.78 24.43 -25.20
C TYR A 1031 11.58 24.91 -24.40
N LEU A 1032 10.47 25.14 -25.10
CA LEU A 1032 9.18 25.53 -24.53
C LEU A 1032 8.12 24.49 -24.89
N ALA A 1033 7.56 23.82 -23.89
CA ALA A 1033 6.39 22.97 -24.05
C ALA A 1033 5.11 23.80 -24.01
N VAL A 1034 4.20 23.55 -24.94
CA VAL A 1034 3.01 24.37 -25.19
C VAL A 1034 1.81 23.44 -25.42
N ALA A 1035 0.67 23.72 -24.77
CA ALA A 1035 -0.56 22.94 -24.94
C ALA A 1035 -1.75 23.81 -25.36
N SER A 1036 -2.56 23.26 -26.26
CA SER A 1036 -3.69 23.92 -26.92
C SER A 1036 -4.99 23.14 -26.70
N ASP A 1037 -6.15 23.80 -26.80
CA ASP A 1037 -7.46 23.19 -26.55
C ASP A 1037 -7.93 22.16 -27.59
N ASN A 1038 -7.24 22.09 -28.74
CA ASN A 1038 -7.38 20.98 -29.69
C ASN A 1038 -6.71 19.66 -29.23
N GLY A 1039 -6.26 19.57 -27.97
CA GLY A 1039 -5.58 18.40 -27.40
C GLY A 1039 -4.13 18.21 -27.86
N SER A 1040 -3.57 19.14 -28.65
CA SER A 1040 -2.16 19.05 -29.08
C SER A 1040 -1.21 19.65 -28.05
N ILE A 1041 -0.07 18.98 -27.87
CA ILE A 1041 1.09 19.47 -27.14
C ILE A 1041 2.25 19.57 -28.13
N GLN A 1042 2.96 20.71 -28.13
CA GLN A 1042 4.09 20.99 -29.01
C GLN A 1042 5.32 21.41 -28.20
N LEU A 1043 6.50 21.06 -28.70
CA LEU A 1043 7.79 21.53 -28.19
C LEU A 1043 8.41 22.51 -29.19
N LEU A 1044 8.71 23.72 -28.73
CA LEU A 1044 9.26 24.81 -29.53
C LEU A 1044 10.71 25.07 -29.08
N ALA A 1045 11.67 24.98 -30.00
CA ALA A 1045 13.06 25.33 -29.71
C ALA A 1045 13.24 26.86 -29.69
N VAL A 1046 13.92 27.36 -28.66
CA VAL A 1046 14.17 28.79 -28.39
C VAL A 1046 15.66 29.07 -28.60
N GLU A 1047 16.09 29.13 -29.87
CA GLU A 1047 17.46 29.50 -30.23
C GLU A 1047 17.66 31.02 -30.06
N THR A 1048 18.40 31.43 -29.02
CA THR A 1048 18.57 32.85 -28.65
C THR A 1048 19.52 33.64 -29.57
N ASN A 1049 20.49 32.98 -30.20
CA ASN A 1049 21.65 33.67 -30.82
C ASN A 1049 21.55 33.96 -32.33
N LYS A 1050 20.53 33.46 -33.05
CA LYS A 1050 20.24 33.86 -34.45
C LYS A 1050 18.74 33.79 -34.72
N PRO A 1051 18.07 34.87 -35.20
CA PRO A 1051 16.69 34.78 -35.63
C PRO A 1051 16.59 33.92 -36.91
N PRO A 1052 15.90 32.76 -36.89
CA PRO A 1052 15.79 31.95 -38.09
C PRO A 1052 14.81 32.61 -39.07
N LYS A 1053 15.17 32.69 -40.35
CA LYS A 1053 14.34 33.34 -41.41
C LYS A 1053 12.98 32.67 -41.64
N SER A 1054 12.76 31.50 -41.04
CA SER A 1054 11.44 30.91 -40.80
C SER A 1054 11.51 30.07 -39.51
N PRO A 1055 10.48 30.08 -38.64
CA PRO A 1055 10.47 29.25 -37.45
C PRO A 1055 10.39 27.77 -37.86
N LYS A 1056 11.48 27.02 -37.64
CA LYS A 1056 11.49 25.56 -37.78
C LYS A 1056 10.74 24.93 -36.61
N VAL A 1057 9.43 24.83 -36.73
CA VAL A 1057 8.66 23.86 -35.94
C VAL A 1057 9.15 22.47 -36.34
N GLN A 1058 9.85 21.77 -35.45
CA GLN A 1058 10.04 20.33 -35.57
C GLN A 1058 8.79 19.65 -35.01
N PRO A 1059 7.98 18.95 -35.82
CA PRO A 1059 6.85 18.17 -35.32
C PRO A 1059 7.38 16.88 -34.66
N CYS A 1060 7.94 17.00 -33.46
CA CYS A 1060 8.16 15.86 -32.57
C CYS A 1060 6.79 15.31 -32.16
N GLN A 1061 6.34 14.27 -32.88
CA GLN A 1061 5.10 13.50 -32.69
C GLN A 1061 3.94 14.27 -32.05
N THR A 1062 2.97 14.71 -32.86
CA THR A 1062 1.63 15.10 -32.37
C THR A 1062 0.96 13.89 -31.72
N ARG A 1063 1.28 13.63 -30.45
CA ARG A 1063 0.63 12.58 -29.65
C ARG A 1063 -0.72 13.10 -29.21
N TYR A 1064 -1.76 12.66 -29.92
CA TYR A 1064 -3.12 12.78 -29.44
C TYR A 1064 -3.24 12.05 -28.11
N LEU A 1065 -3.33 12.81 -27.01
CA LEU A 1065 -3.74 12.28 -25.72
C LEU A 1065 -5.25 12.01 -25.77
N LEU A 1066 -5.63 10.95 -26.48
CA LEU A 1066 -6.90 10.27 -26.26
C LEU A 1066 -6.87 9.73 -24.83
N ILE A 1067 -7.45 10.50 -23.90
CA ILE A 1067 -7.82 10.02 -22.58
C ILE A 1067 -9.01 9.09 -22.76
N SER A 1068 -8.73 7.88 -23.25
CA SER A 1068 -9.71 6.81 -23.31
C SER A 1068 -9.91 6.31 -21.88
N THR A 1069 -11.07 6.61 -21.31
CA THR A 1069 -11.51 6.02 -20.05
C THR A 1069 -11.99 4.60 -20.33
N LYS A 1070 -11.05 3.66 -20.37
CA LYS A 1070 -11.21 2.21 -20.36
C LYS A 1070 -10.04 1.58 -19.60
#